data_AF-A0A110B0S2-F1
#
_entry.id   AF-A0A110B0S2-F1
#
_cell.length_a   1.000
_cell.length_b   1.000
_cell.length_c   1.000
_cell.angle_alpha   90.00
_cell.angle_beta   90.00
_cell.angle_gamma   90.00
#
_symmetry.space_group_name_H-M   'P 1'
#
loop_
_entity.id
_entity.type
_entity.pdbx_description
1 polymer ?
#
loop_
_entity_poly.entity_id
_entity_poly.type
_entity_poly.pdbx_seq_one_letter_code
_entity_poly.pdbx_strand_id
1 'polypeptide(L)'
;MAPKPDILKLKSSGTKFDIVKVISITIENDISSYLKKEKGIDIPTLCHYLGINTIGDELPSFWSKIYDYPDQVGLFSLMAAIFTHHENIDLFAHKYGNESMSGTLTMQEGKLFTNLRSALVVSGASDKIFRTKKEVPYDLSKLFQSGDVGVLMKQLLINRLVTIGYSLKESKEKFLELTTELDFPKAFSLTNKQFEDWTNGIGISNSLYELEKNGITYSKYGRIKALKVKQWLNEWDNVSKFGQKNRRKPEPYFYQFNIPALLLKRIYEIHTRHAFVGRKDEPFSQRKHSEERSNEIREFIKGGFPWSTISLQQKEGETFKNLQMPGWLPTSIIANILKPDSLRRQKKIEEDSVIKIEQIDDNFAELVLPSKIWSDKWTPIVSPIEIIDGQHRIKAFDHISDLSGNFDFPVVAYHDLDFTWQAYLFYTINIKPKRINTSLAYDLMPLLRIQDWLEQDLNGPDIYKKVRAQELTELLWKSHISPWHNRINMLGNTGESKGSPVSQNAFINSLTTSFVKKWEGKIGGLFGGEMTEGQEDVIQWDKETQAAFLILIWRSINTAIGKSKVEWVTDLKARSTDNLVNSSGIDLSIPFYSPLSFLTTDQGIRPVLFIFNDLCFVANEILGLKEFFVDVDYEKYTSDEIIEIIVNAFRANNNINNFINIISTILIDKFDWRTPSAFDQNDLIQDTKRQHQNQFRGSGGYREMRVQLLRILAASTEVLNVGEIDIQIKDLAVEVQSKLGL
;
A
#
# COMPACT_ATOMS: atom_id res chain seq x y z
N MET A 1 -41.04 -41.82 13.36
CA MET A 1 -40.23 -41.58 12.14
C MET A 1 -39.68 -40.18 12.23
N ALA A 2 -38.36 -39.99 12.17
CA ALA A 2 -37.79 -38.65 12.05
C ALA A 2 -38.35 -37.99 10.77
N PRO A 3 -38.68 -36.69 10.80
CA PRO A 3 -39.16 -36.00 9.61
C PRO A 3 -38.11 -36.11 8.50
N LYS A 4 -38.55 -36.39 7.26
CA LYS A 4 -37.65 -36.44 6.11
C LYS A 4 -36.92 -35.09 5.96
N PRO A 5 -35.65 -35.09 5.51
CA PRO A 5 -34.97 -33.86 5.11
C PRO A 5 -35.80 -33.09 4.08
N ASP A 6 -35.89 -31.77 4.23
CA ASP A 6 -36.72 -30.91 3.38
C ASP A 6 -36.08 -29.53 3.21
N ILE A 7 -35.68 -29.21 1.98
CA ILE A 7 -35.05 -27.92 1.62
C ILE A 7 -35.95 -26.73 1.93
N LEU A 8 -37.28 -26.91 1.97
CA LEU A 8 -38.24 -25.86 2.31
C LEU A 8 -38.08 -25.33 3.74
N LYS A 9 -37.31 -26.02 4.60
CA LYS A 9 -36.94 -25.53 5.94
C LYS A 9 -35.93 -24.37 5.88
N LEU A 10 -35.21 -24.18 4.77
CA LEU A 10 -34.45 -22.94 4.53
C LEU A 10 -35.42 -21.85 4.11
N LYS A 11 -35.98 -21.16 5.10
CA LYS A 11 -37.00 -20.14 4.89
C LYS A 11 -36.84 -18.98 5.87
N SER A 12 -35.84 -18.13 5.65
CA SER A 12 -35.71 -16.84 6.34
C SER A 12 -36.71 -15.80 5.80
N SER A 13 -37.19 -14.88 6.62
CA SER A 13 -38.08 -13.81 6.13
C SER A 13 -37.36 -12.93 5.10
N GLY A 14 -37.89 -12.81 3.88
CA GLY A 14 -37.36 -11.93 2.83
C GLY A 14 -37.82 -10.47 2.95
N THR A 15 -38.52 -10.12 4.03
CA THR A 15 -39.20 -8.83 4.20
C THR A 15 -38.38 -7.83 5.00
N LYS A 16 -38.11 -6.67 4.38
CA LYS A 16 -37.33 -5.50 4.84
C LYS A 16 -35.83 -5.74 4.97
N PHE A 17 -35.02 -5.18 4.05
CA PHE A 17 -33.60 -4.77 4.17
C PHE A 17 -32.57 -5.68 4.87
N ASP A 18 -32.94 -6.76 5.53
CA ASP A 18 -32.16 -7.48 6.52
C ASP A 18 -31.25 -8.51 5.86
N ILE A 19 -31.66 -9.11 4.73
CA ILE A 19 -30.77 -9.93 3.90
C ILE A 19 -29.57 -9.13 3.36
N VAL A 20 -29.77 -7.84 3.07
CA VAL A 20 -28.69 -6.93 2.68
C VAL A 20 -27.90 -6.50 3.92
N LYS A 21 -28.61 -6.25 5.02
CA LYS A 21 -28.03 -5.82 6.29
C LYS A 21 -27.09 -6.86 6.88
N VAL A 22 -27.43 -8.16 6.88
CA VAL A 22 -26.55 -9.21 7.40
C VAL A 22 -25.22 -9.30 6.64
N ILE A 23 -25.24 -9.00 5.34
CA ILE A 23 -24.02 -8.89 4.51
C ILE A 23 -23.19 -7.69 4.99
N SER A 24 -23.80 -6.50 5.12
CA SER A 24 -23.10 -5.30 5.62
C SER A 24 -22.51 -5.51 7.02
N ILE A 25 -23.26 -6.12 7.94
CA ILE A 25 -22.81 -6.41 9.31
C ILE A 25 -21.56 -7.29 9.30
N THR A 26 -21.53 -8.28 8.40
CA THR A 26 -20.37 -9.17 8.28
C THR A 26 -19.19 -8.42 7.66
N ILE A 27 -19.39 -7.67 6.57
CA ILE A 27 -18.31 -6.88 5.93
C ILE A 27 -17.70 -5.86 6.91
N GLU A 28 -18.52 -5.24 7.75
CA GLU A 28 -18.11 -4.26 8.77
C GLU A 28 -17.49 -4.90 10.03
N ASN A 29 -17.42 -6.23 10.10
CA ASN A 29 -17.00 -6.99 11.28
C ASN A 29 -17.76 -6.60 12.57
N ASP A 30 -19.07 -6.39 12.44
CA ASP A 30 -19.92 -5.83 13.50
C ASP A 30 -20.89 -6.86 14.09
N ILE A 31 -20.73 -8.16 13.78
CA ILE A 31 -21.63 -9.23 14.25
C ILE A 31 -21.81 -9.18 15.78
N SER A 32 -20.74 -8.92 16.53
CA SER A 32 -20.77 -8.89 18.00
C SER A 32 -21.73 -7.85 18.57
N SER A 33 -21.85 -6.67 17.96
CA SER A 33 -22.74 -5.60 18.43
C SER A 33 -24.22 -6.00 18.28
N TYR A 34 -24.55 -6.75 17.23
CA TYR A 34 -25.90 -7.28 17.02
C TYR A 34 -26.21 -8.46 17.95
N LEU A 35 -25.24 -9.33 18.22
CA LEU A 35 -25.39 -10.38 19.23
C LEU A 35 -25.59 -9.81 20.64
N LYS A 36 -24.97 -8.66 20.97
CA LYS A 36 -25.20 -7.93 22.23
C LYS A 36 -26.50 -7.12 22.26
N LYS A 37 -27.28 -7.11 21.17
CA LYS A 37 -28.50 -6.31 20.99
C LYS A 37 -28.27 -4.79 21.10
N GLU A 38 -27.06 -4.31 20.82
CA GLU A 38 -26.73 -2.87 20.80
C GLU A 38 -27.33 -2.18 19.56
N LYS A 39 -27.58 -2.96 18.49
CA LYS A 39 -28.18 -2.52 17.22
C LYS A 39 -29.36 -3.43 16.85
N GLY A 40 -30.39 -2.87 16.22
CA GLY A 40 -31.62 -3.61 15.90
C GLY A 40 -31.56 -4.34 14.54
N ILE A 41 -31.91 -5.62 14.53
CA ILE A 41 -32.18 -6.45 13.34
C ILE A 41 -33.23 -7.51 13.69
N ASP A 42 -33.94 -8.05 12.71
CA ASP A 42 -34.79 -9.22 12.92
C ASP A 42 -33.96 -10.41 13.43
N ILE A 43 -34.23 -10.84 14.67
CA ILE A 43 -33.45 -11.88 15.36
C ILE A 43 -33.52 -13.22 14.64
N PRO A 44 -34.71 -13.73 14.23
CA PRO A 44 -34.78 -14.95 13.43
C PRO A 44 -33.93 -14.89 12.15
N THR A 45 -33.97 -13.77 11.43
CA THR A 45 -33.18 -13.58 10.21
C THR A 45 -31.68 -13.61 10.51
N LEU A 46 -31.23 -12.94 11.58
CA LEU A 46 -29.83 -12.98 12.01
C LEU A 46 -29.40 -14.40 12.42
N CYS A 47 -30.20 -15.10 13.22
CA CYS A 47 -29.91 -16.47 13.65
C CYS A 47 -29.78 -17.43 12.46
N HIS A 48 -30.74 -17.39 11.51
CA HIS A 48 -30.69 -18.21 10.30
C HIS A 48 -29.46 -17.91 9.45
N TYR A 49 -29.10 -16.64 9.29
CA TYR A 49 -27.89 -16.24 8.58
C TYR A 49 -26.64 -16.79 9.26
N LEU A 50 -26.49 -16.58 10.56
CA LEU A 50 -25.32 -17.02 11.33
C LEU A 50 -25.24 -18.55 11.51
N GLY A 51 -26.34 -19.28 11.26
CA GLY A 51 -26.40 -20.73 11.42
C GLY A 51 -26.53 -21.18 12.88
N ILE A 52 -27.17 -20.35 13.71
CA ILE A 52 -27.44 -20.58 15.13
C ILE A 52 -28.95 -20.58 15.41
N ASN A 53 -29.39 -21.18 16.51
CA ASN A 53 -30.82 -21.18 16.88
C ASN A 53 -31.15 -19.97 17.74
N THR A 54 -30.24 -19.59 18.64
CA THR A 54 -30.41 -18.44 19.53
C THR A 54 -29.16 -17.58 19.56
N ILE A 55 -29.31 -16.30 19.91
CA ILE A 55 -28.20 -15.33 20.00
C ILE A 55 -27.13 -15.74 21.03
N GLY A 56 -27.48 -16.61 21.98
CA GLY A 56 -26.54 -17.11 23.00
C GLY A 56 -25.75 -18.35 22.58
N ASP A 57 -26.04 -18.92 21.41
CA ASP A 57 -25.31 -20.09 20.92
C ASP A 57 -23.90 -19.70 20.49
N GLU A 58 -22.95 -20.64 20.58
CA GLU A 58 -21.59 -20.43 20.10
C GLU A 58 -21.58 -20.18 18.59
N LEU A 59 -20.90 -19.10 18.17
CA LEU A 59 -20.83 -18.73 16.77
C LEU A 59 -19.98 -19.76 16.01
N PRO A 60 -20.45 -20.30 14.86
CA PRO A 60 -19.64 -21.21 14.07
C PRO A 60 -18.29 -20.61 13.66
N SER A 61 -17.23 -21.40 13.79
CA SER A 61 -15.84 -20.92 13.61
C SER A 61 -15.53 -20.33 12.24
N PHE A 62 -16.34 -20.62 11.22
CA PHE A 62 -16.15 -20.01 9.90
C PHE A 62 -16.41 -18.50 9.88
N TRP A 63 -17.20 -17.96 10.80
CA TRP A 63 -17.41 -16.51 10.89
C TRP A 63 -16.21 -15.75 11.43
N SER A 64 -15.46 -16.30 12.38
CA SER A 64 -14.23 -15.65 12.85
C SER A 64 -13.09 -15.80 11.85
N LYS A 65 -13.01 -16.95 11.16
CA LYS A 65 -11.95 -17.25 10.18
C LYS A 65 -12.11 -16.54 8.83
N ILE A 66 -13.32 -16.20 8.40
CA ILE A 66 -13.50 -15.54 7.09
C ILE A 66 -12.88 -14.14 7.05
N TYR A 67 -12.67 -13.50 8.21
CA TYR A 67 -11.99 -12.19 8.29
C TYR A 67 -10.51 -12.24 7.93
N ASP A 68 -9.89 -13.42 7.94
CA ASP A 68 -8.54 -13.62 7.41
C ASP A 68 -8.49 -13.47 5.86
N TYR A 69 -9.66 -13.41 5.20
CA TYR A 69 -9.84 -13.28 3.75
C TYR A 69 -10.71 -12.05 3.40
N PRO A 70 -10.22 -10.82 3.64
CA PRO A 70 -11.01 -9.59 3.49
C PRO A 70 -11.55 -9.38 2.07
N ASP A 71 -10.81 -9.88 1.08
CA ASP A 71 -11.17 -9.83 -0.33
C ASP A 71 -12.35 -10.73 -0.71
N GLN A 72 -12.70 -11.69 0.14
CA GLN A 72 -13.68 -12.73 -0.12
C GLN A 72 -14.86 -12.68 0.88
N VAL A 73 -14.74 -11.94 1.98
CA VAL A 73 -15.76 -11.84 3.04
C VAL A 73 -17.12 -11.37 2.49
N GLY A 74 -17.14 -10.41 1.56
CA GLY A 74 -18.37 -9.92 0.96
C GLY A 74 -19.12 -10.98 0.15
N LEU A 75 -18.40 -11.71 -0.70
CA LEU A 75 -18.96 -12.80 -1.52
C LEU A 75 -19.33 -14.01 -0.67
N PHE A 76 -18.54 -14.33 0.35
CA PHE A 76 -18.88 -15.37 1.31
C PHE A 76 -20.20 -15.05 2.02
N SER A 77 -20.35 -13.79 2.48
CA SER A 77 -21.55 -13.28 3.14
C SER A 77 -22.77 -13.31 2.21
N LEU A 78 -22.59 -12.97 0.92
CA LEU A 78 -23.65 -13.10 -0.08
C LEU A 78 -24.15 -14.55 -0.18
N MET A 79 -23.24 -15.50 -0.34
CA MET A 79 -23.64 -16.91 -0.47
C MET A 79 -24.25 -17.43 0.84
N ALA A 80 -23.71 -17.04 1.99
CA ALA A 80 -24.31 -17.35 3.29
C ALA A 80 -25.77 -16.88 3.40
N ALA A 81 -26.08 -15.70 2.86
CA ALA A 81 -27.42 -15.11 2.82
C ALA A 81 -28.33 -15.73 1.74
N ILE A 82 -27.81 -16.11 0.57
CA ILE A 82 -28.57 -16.85 -0.45
C ILE A 82 -29.03 -18.19 0.13
N PHE A 83 -28.13 -18.89 0.82
CA PHE A 83 -28.37 -20.21 1.41
C PHE A 83 -29.21 -20.20 2.71
N THR A 84 -29.91 -19.11 3.03
CA THR A 84 -30.95 -19.09 4.07
C THR A 84 -32.36 -19.27 3.50
N HIS A 85 -32.52 -19.26 2.16
CA HIS A 85 -33.83 -19.36 1.51
C HIS A 85 -33.80 -20.23 0.25
N HIS A 86 -34.63 -21.28 0.19
CA HIS A 86 -34.62 -22.23 -0.92
C HIS A 86 -34.92 -21.60 -2.28
N GLU A 87 -35.85 -20.62 -2.37
CA GLU A 87 -36.16 -19.93 -3.64
C GLU A 87 -34.94 -19.17 -4.18
N ASN A 88 -34.06 -18.65 -3.32
CA ASN A 88 -32.84 -17.98 -3.80
C ASN A 88 -31.87 -18.99 -4.41
N ILE A 89 -31.71 -20.15 -3.77
CA ILE A 89 -30.86 -21.24 -4.28
C ILE A 89 -31.34 -21.65 -5.67
N ASP A 90 -32.64 -21.90 -5.82
CA ASP A 90 -33.28 -22.29 -7.10
C ASP A 90 -33.06 -21.23 -8.20
N LEU A 91 -33.27 -19.95 -7.88
CA LEU A 91 -33.05 -18.85 -8.82
C LEU A 91 -31.59 -18.77 -9.32
N PHE A 92 -30.63 -18.92 -8.42
CA PHE A 92 -29.21 -18.90 -8.80
C PHE A 92 -28.80 -20.17 -9.55
N ALA A 93 -29.34 -21.33 -9.19
CA ALA A 93 -29.03 -22.60 -9.83
C ALA A 93 -29.59 -22.74 -11.25
N HIS A 94 -30.79 -22.21 -11.52
CA HIS A 94 -31.52 -22.54 -12.74
C HIS A 94 -31.88 -21.35 -13.62
N LYS A 95 -31.84 -20.12 -13.11
CA LYS A 95 -32.34 -18.95 -13.83
C LYS A 95 -31.27 -17.90 -14.10
N TYR A 96 -30.41 -17.62 -13.11
CA TYR A 96 -29.50 -16.49 -13.17
C TYR A 96 -28.03 -16.87 -13.27
N GLY A 97 -27.63 -18.05 -12.80
CA GLY A 97 -26.27 -18.56 -12.92
C GLY A 97 -25.93 -19.06 -14.32
N ASN A 98 -24.65 -19.04 -14.65
CA ASN A 98 -24.07 -19.72 -15.80
C ASN A 98 -22.95 -20.68 -15.31
N GLU A 99 -22.42 -21.58 -16.13
CA GLU A 99 -21.34 -22.49 -15.69
C GLU A 99 -19.95 -21.81 -15.69
N SER A 100 -19.89 -20.51 -15.45
CA SER A 100 -18.67 -19.69 -15.51
C SER A 100 -18.50 -18.77 -14.29
N MET A 101 -18.86 -19.26 -13.10
CA MET A 101 -18.70 -18.54 -11.82
C MET A 101 -19.42 -17.19 -11.79
N SER A 102 -20.37 -16.95 -12.69
CA SER A 102 -21.01 -15.66 -12.89
C SER A 102 -22.46 -15.84 -13.32
N GLY A 103 -23.15 -14.74 -13.54
CA GLY A 103 -24.52 -14.78 -14.00
C GLY A 103 -25.12 -13.41 -14.18
N THR A 104 -26.40 -13.36 -14.56
CA THR A 104 -27.13 -12.10 -14.72
C THR A 104 -28.50 -12.20 -14.06
N LEU A 105 -28.71 -11.40 -13.01
CA LEU A 105 -30.01 -11.25 -12.38
C LEU A 105 -30.89 -10.31 -13.21
N THR A 106 -32.01 -10.81 -13.72
CA THR A 106 -33.04 -10.01 -14.38
C THR A 106 -34.13 -9.62 -13.40
N MET A 107 -34.36 -8.31 -13.24
CA MET A 107 -35.36 -7.73 -12.34
C MET A 107 -36.78 -8.10 -12.78
N GLN A 108 -37.57 -8.57 -11.81
CA GLN A 108 -39.00 -8.80 -11.95
C GLN A 108 -39.76 -8.03 -10.86
N GLU A 109 -41.09 -8.00 -10.95
CA GLU A 109 -41.91 -7.42 -9.90
C GLU A 109 -41.73 -8.20 -8.58
N GLY A 110 -41.52 -7.48 -7.48
CA GLY A 110 -41.40 -8.05 -6.15
C GLY A 110 -40.20 -7.54 -5.35
N LYS A 111 -40.37 -7.52 -4.02
CA LYS A 111 -39.33 -7.07 -3.08
C LYS A 111 -38.10 -7.99 -3.09
N LEU A 112 -38.29 -9.28 -3.38
CA LEU A 112 -37.21 -10.27 -3.47
C LEU A 112 -36.10 -9.83 -4.43
N PHE A 113 -36.46 -9.51 -5.68
CA PHE A 113 -35.49 -9.11 -6.71
C PHE A 113 -34.77 -7.81 -6.36
N THR A 114 -35.47 -6.86 -5.72
CA THR A 114 -34.85 -5.61 -5.23
C THR A 114 -33.81 -5.86 -4.15
N ASN A 115 -34.08 -6.81 -3.25
CA ASN A 115 -33.15 -7.22 -2.20
C ASN A 115 -31.96 -7.99 -2.78
N LEU A 116 -32.18 -8.94 -3.69
CA LEU A 116 -31.10 -9.69 -4.35
C LEU A 116 -30.17 -8.77 -5.13
N ARG A 117 -30.71 -7.82 -5.91
CA ARG A 117 -29.90 -6.79 -6.58
C ARG A 117 -29.04 -6.02 -5.60
N SER A 118 -29.63 -5.61 -4.47
CA SER A 118 -28.89 -4.87 -3.44
C SER A 118 -27.82 -5.73 -2.77
N ALA A 119 -28.09 -7.01 -2.54
CA ALA A 119 -27.14 -7.96 -1.98
C ALA A 119 -25.95 -8.19 -2.93
N LEU A 120 -26.18 -8.36 -4.24
CA LEU A 120 -25.12 -8.48 -5.25
C LEU A 120 -24.21 -7.25 -5.26
N VAL A 121 -24.77 -6.05 -5.18
CA VAL A 121 -23.98 -4.80 -5.16
C VAL A 121 -23.22 -4.62 -3.85
N VAL A 122 -23.86 -4.85 -2.70
CA VAL A 122 -23.25 -4.62 -1.38
C VAL A 122 -22.13 -5.63 -1.09
N SER A 123 -22.28 -6.86 -1.56
CA SER A 123 -21.27 -7.92 -1.41
C SER A 123 -20.04 -7.75 -2.29
N GLY A 124 -20.09 -6.86 -3.29
CA GLY A 124 -19.05 -6.72 -4.30
C GLY A 124 -19.15 -7.73 -5.45
N ALA A 125 -20.21 -8.54 -5.53
CA ALA A 125 -20.44 -9.44 -6.66
C ALA A 125 -20.83 -8.69 -7.94
N SER A 126 -21.40 -7.49 -7.81
CA SER A 126 -21.79 -6.61 -8.92
C SER A 126 -21.33 -5.18 -8.64
N ASP A 127 -21.01 -4.45 -9.71
CA ASP A 127 -20.66 -3.03 -9.60
C ASP A 127 -21.87 -2.20 -9.10
N LYS A 128 -21.58 -1.15 -8.31
CA LYS A 128 -22.56 -0.19 -7.78
C LYS A 128 -23.44 0.44 -8.86
N ILE A 129 -22.95 0.55 -10.09
CA ILE A 129 -23.72 1.10 -11.22
C ILE A 129 -24.99 0.30 -11.54
N PHE A 130 -25.02 -0.99 -11.19
CA PHE A 130 -26.17 -1.87 -11.47
C PHE A 130 -27.28 -1.76 -10.42
N ARG A 131 -27.12 -0.94 -9.38
CA ARG A 131 -28.09 -0.79 -8.27
C ARG A 131 -29.48 -0.33 -8.71
N THR A 132 -29.61 0.28 -9.88
CA THR A 132 -30.88 0.76 -10.44
C THR A 132 -31.25 0.10 -11.77
N LYS A 133 -30.43 -0.84 -12.26
CA LYS A 133 -30.63 -1.46 -13.58
C LYS A 133 -31.59 -2.64 -13.53
N LYS A 134 -32.13 -2.99 -14.71
CA LYS A 134 -33.01 -4.15 -14.92
C LYS A 134 -32.22 -5.45 -15.03
N GLU A 135 -31.04 -5.40 -15.60
CA GLU A 135 -30.10 -6.53 -15.67
C GLU A 135 -28.90 -6.22 -14.79
N VAL A 136 -28.55 -7.17 -13.93
CA VAL A 136 -27.53 -7.03 -12.89
C VAL A 136 -26.57 -8.20 -13.05
N PRO A 137 -25.50 -8.06 -13.86
CA PRO A 137 -24.48 -9.08 -13.97
C PRO A 137 -23.75 -9.22 -12.62
N TYR A 138 -23.36 -10.44 -12.27
CA TYR A 138 -22.60 -10.72 -11.07
C TYR A 138 -21.47 -11.72 -11.34
N ASP A 139 -20.40 -11.60 -10.56
CA ASP A 139 -19.20 -12.44 -10.64
C ASP A 139 -18.84 -12.96 -9.23
N LEU A 140 -18.77 -14.28 -9.10
CA LEU A 140 -18.38 -15.00 -7.89
C LEU A 140 -16.93 -15.51 -7.95
N SER A 141 -16.21 -15.33 -9.05
CA SER A 141 -14.88 -15.92 -9.26
C SER A 141 -13.88 -15.61 -8.15
N LYS A 142 -13.93 -14.40 -7.58
CA LYS A 142 -13.08 -13.98 -6.45
C LYS A 142 -13.34 -14.81 -5.19
N LEU A 143 -14.55 -15.33 -4.99
CA LEU A 143 -14.88 -16.23 -3.88
C LEU A 143 -14.08 -17.54 -3.96
N PHE A 144 -13.83 -18.03 -5.17
CA PHE A 144 -13.26 -19.36 -5.38
C PHE A 144 -11.74 -19.40 -5.34
N GLN A 145 -11.06 -18.25 -5.29
CA GLN A 145 -9.60 -18.16 -5.35
C GLN A 145 -8.88 -18.89 -4.20
N SER A 146 -9.41 -18.77 -2.98
CA SER A 146 -8.87 -19.45 -1.80
C SER A 146 -9.59 -20.78 -1.57
N GLY A 147 -8.82 -21.86 -1.52
CA GLY A 147 -9.31 -23.18 -1.11
C GLY A 147 -9.73 -23.22 0.36
N ASP A 148 -9.04 -22.48 1.23
CA ASP A 148 -9.40 -22.38 2.65
C ASP A 148 -10.80 -21.78 2.83
N VAL A 149 -11.15 -20.77 2.02
CA VAL A 149 -12.51 -20.22 2.00
C VAL A 149 -13.53 -21.26 1.52
N GLY A 150 -13.17 -22.15 0.59
CA GLY A 150 -14.00 -23.28 0.20
C GLY A 150 -14.24 -24.27 1.33
N VAL A 151 -13.24 -24.53 2.17
CA VAL A 151 -13.39 -25.34 3.39
C VAL A 151 -14.31 -24.66 4.40
N LEU A 152 -14.22 -23.33 4.58
CA LEU A 152 -15.14 -22.57 5.42
C LEU A 152 -16.57 -22.64 4.87
N MET A 153 -16.75 -22.52 3.55
CA MET A 153 -18.06 -22.61 2.90
C MET A 153 -18.65 -24.01 3.05
N LYS A 154 -17.84 -25.07 2.95
CA LYS A 154 -18.26 -26.44 3.23
C LYS A 154 -18.85 -26.59 4.64
N GLN A 155 -18.24 -25.97 5.65
CA GLN A 155 -18.77 -25.98 7.02
C GLN A 155 -20.12 -25.26 7.11
N LEU A 156 -20.27 -24.12 6.43
CA LEU A 156 -21.54 -23.40 6.34
C LEU A 156 -22.62 -24.26 5.67
N LEU A 157 -22.31 -24.92 4.55
CA LEU A 157 -23.27 -25.75 3.83
C LEU A 157 -23.64 -27.01 4.63
N ILE A 158 -22.70 -27.63 5.36
CA ILE A 158 -23.01 -28.70 6.32
C ILE A 158 -23.99 -28.21 7.39
N ASN A 159 -23.81 -26.99 7.91
CA ASN A 159 -24.77 -26.38 8.83
C ASN A 159 -26.16 -26.27 8.21
N ARG A 160 -26.28 -25.85 6.94
CA ARG A 160 -27.57 -25.80 6.22
C ARG A 160 -28.20 -27.17 5.99
N LEU A 161 -27.39 -28.18 5.65
CA LEU A 161 -27.86 -29.57 5.52
C LEU A 161 -28.46 -30.09 6.83
N VAL A 162 -27.84 -29.77 7.96
CA VAL A 162 -28.39 -30.10 9.28
C VAL A 162 -29.71 -29.37 9.54
N THR A 163 -29.82 -28.09 9.19
CA THR A 163 -31.07 -27.32 9.32
C THR A 163 -32.24 -27.95 8.55
N ILE A 164 -31.99 -28.49 7.35
CA ILE A 164 -33.05 -29.11 6.55
C ILE A 164 -33.43 -30.52 7.02
N GLY A 165 -32.65 -31.13 7.92
CA GLY A 165 -33.00 -32.37 8.62
C GLY A 165 -32.06 -33.54 8.41
N TYR A 166 -30.92 -33.36 7.74
CA TYR A 166 -29.88 -34.38 7.69
C TYR A 166 -29.12 -34.47 9.02
N SER A 167 -28.62 -35.65 9.37
CA SER A 167 -27.74 -35.77 10.54
C SER A 167 -26.36 -35.17 10.25
N LEU A 168 -25.68 -34.62 11.27
CA LEU A 168 -24.33 -34.07 11.10
C LEU A 168 -23.34 -35.09 10.50
N LYS A 169 -23.50 -36.37 10.86
CA LYS A 169 -22.68 -37.46 10.33
C LYS A 169 -22.92 -37.64 8.83
N GLU A 170 -24.18 -37.74 8.43
CA GLU A 170 -24.58 -37.91 7.04
C GLU A 170 -24.18 -36.70 6.18
N SER A 171 -24.41 -35.48 6.66
CA SER A 171 -24.01 -34.24 5.97
C SER A 171 -22.49 -34.16 5.71
N LYS A 172 -21.66 -34.79 6.54
CA LYS A 172 -20.21 -34.86 6.37
C LYS A 172 -19.78 -35.99 5.43
N GLU A 173 -20.31 -37.20 5.64
CA GLU A 173 -19.92 -38.40 4.88
C GLU A 173 -20.42 -38.36 3.43
N LYS A 174 -21.61 -37.79 3.20
CA LYS A 174 -22.27 -37.72 1.89
C LYS A 174 -22.34 -36.30 1.32
N PHE A 175 -21.44 -35.41 1.75
CA PHE A 175 -21.50 -34.00 1.42
C PHE A 175 -21.70 -33.72 -0.08
N LEU A 176 -20.88 -34.34 -0.95
CA LEU A 176 -20.99 -34.12 -2.40
C LEU A 176 -22.29 -34.67 -3.00
N GLU A 177 -22.71 -35.88 -2.59
CA GLU A 177 -23.94 -36.52 -3.05
C GLU A 177 -25.14 -35.61 -2.74
N LEU A 178 -25.29 -35.21 -1.48
CA LEU A 178 -26.40 -34.38 -1.01
C LEU A 178 -26.41 -32.99 -1.66
N THR A 179 -25.24 -32.34 -1.75
CA THR A 179 -25.17 -30.99 -2.34
C THR A 179 -25.41 -31.00 -3.86
N THR A 180 -25.03 -32.07 -4.54
CA THR A 180 -25.33 -32.27 -5.98
C THR A 180 -26.82 -32.52 -6.20
N GLU A 181 -27.46 -33.36 -5.37
CA GLU A 181 -28.91 -33.60 -5.43
C GLU A 181 -29.75 -32.33 -5.19
N LEU A 182 -29.23 -31.40 -4.38
CA LEU A 182 -29.86 -30.11 -4.08
C LEU A 182 -29.42 -28.98 -5.01
N ASP A 183 -28.68 -29.28 -6.09
CA ASP A 183 -28.18 -28.32 -7.07
C ASP A 183 -27.33 -27.16 -6.49
N PHE A 184 -26.68 -27.39 -5.35
CA PHE A 184 -25.81 -26.38 -4.74
C PHE A 184 -24.65 -25.97 -5.65
N PRO A 185 -23.91 -26.89 -6.33
CA PRO A 185 -22.86 -26.50 -7.27
C PRO A 185 -23.33 -25.50 -8.33
N LYS A 186 -24.54 -25.69 -8.87
CA LYS A 186 -25.15 -24.79 -9.86
C LYS A 186 -25.48 -23.42 -9.26
N ALA A 187 -25.95 -23.37 -8.01
CA ALA A 187 -26.18 -22.09 -7.32
C ALA A 187 -24.88 -21.27 -7.14
N PHE A 188 -23.72 -21.93 -7.10
CA PHE A 188 -22.39 -21.29 -7.14
C PHE A 188 -21.88 -21.02 -8.56
N SER A 189 -22.63 -21.37 -9.61
CA SER A 189 -22.19 -21.24 -11.00
C SER A 189 -20.93 -22.09 -11.30
N LEU A 190 -20.83 -23.26 -10.66
CA LEU A 190 -19.71 -24.20 -10.78
C LEU A 190 -20.16 -25.55 -11.34
N THR A 191 -19.24 -26.25 -12.01
CA THR A 191 -19.38 -27.68 -12.26
C THR A 191 -19.25 -28.48 -10.96
N ASN A 192 -19.78 -29.71 -10.94
CA ASN A 192 -19.63 -30.60 -9.77
C ASN A 192 -18.17 -30.82 -9.38
N LYS A 193 -17.27 -30.91 -10.37
CA LYS A 193 -15.84 -31.12 -10.13
C LYS A 193 -15.18 -29.90 -9.51
N GLN A 194 -15.45 -28.70 -10.05
CA GLN A 194 -14.95 -27.46 -9.49
C GLN A 194 -15.43 -27.24 -8.04
N PHE A 195 -16.71 -27.53 -7.78
CA PHE A 195 -17.27 -27.42 -6.44
C PHE A 195 -16.65 -28.42 -5.46
N GLU A 196 -16.43 -29.66 -5.89
CA GLU A 196 -15.69 -30.68 -5.12
C GLU A 196 -14.29 -30.19 -4.75
N ASP A 197 -13.51 -29.76 -5.75
CA ASP A 197 -12.13 -29.37 -5.55
C ASP A 197 -12.04 -28.16 -4.59
N TRP A 198 -12.87 -27.14 -4.81
CA TRP A 198 -12.91 -25.95 -3.97
C TRP A 198 -13.30 -26.25 -2.53
N THR A 199 -14.36 -27.02 -2.31
CA THR A 199 -14.81 -27.38 -0.95
C THR A 199 -13.85 -28.34 -0.22
N ASN A 200 -12.90 -28.95 -0.94
CA ASN A 200 -11.82 -29.77 -0.39
C ASN A 200 -10.48 -29.00 -0.25
N GLY A 201 -10.48 -27.68 -0.42
CA GLY A 201 -9.30 -26.86 -0.15
C GLY A 201 -8.46 -26.52 -1.38
N ILE A 202 -8.96 -26.77 -2.59
CA ILE A 202 -8.25 -26.45 -3.83
C ILE A 202 -8.88 -25.19 -4.44
N GLY A 203 -8.20 -24.04 -4.30
CA GLY A 203 -8.65 -22.79 -4.91
C GLY A 203 -8.81 -22.90 -6.44
N ILE A 204 -9.81 -22.23 -6.99
CA ILE A 204 -10.04 -22.17 -8.44
C ILE A 204 -9.42 -20.89 -8.99
N SER A 205 -8.46 -21.04 -9.90
CA SER A 205 -7.82 -19.90 -10.55
C SER A 205 -8.66 -19.41 -11.74
N ASN A 206 -9.36 -18.28 -11.59
CA ASN A 206 -10.15 -17.69 -12.68
C ASN A 206 -9.31 -17.43 -13.95
N SER A 207 -7.99 -17.20 -13.79
CA SER A 207 -7.15 -16.95 -14.95
C SER A 207 -7.03 -18.12 -15.92
N LEU A 208 -7.11 -19.39 -15.52
CA LEU A 208 -7.00 -20.49 -16.49
C LEU A 208 -8.26 -20.70 -17.29
N TYR A 209 -9.40 -20.71 -16.60
CA TYR A 209 -10.69 -20.71 -17.26
C TYR A 209 -10.80 -19.55 -18.26
N GLU A 210 -10.40 -18.34 -17.87
CA GLU A 210 -10.41 -17.18 -18.77
C GLU A 210 -9.42 -17.32 -19.94
N LEU A 211 -8.25 -17.94 -19.74
CA LEU A 211 -7.36 -18.27 -20.85
C LEU A 211 -8.01 -19.26 -21.83
N GLU A 212 -8.58 -20.36 -21.33
CA GLU A 212 -9.20 -21.40 -22.16
C GLU A 212 -10.44 -20.90 -22.91
N LYS A 213 -11.33 -20.19 -22.22
CA LYS A 213 -12.54 -19.55 -22.78
C LYS A 213 -12.19 -18.61 -23.94
N ASN A 214 -11.06 -17.91 -23.85
CA ASN A 214 -10.58 -17.00 -24.89
C ASN A 214 -9.63 -17.66 -25.91
N GLY A 215 -9.53 -19.00 -25.91
CA GLY A 215 -8.70 -19.74 -26.85
C GLY A 215 -7.19 -19.48 -26.70
N ILE A 216 -6.75 -19.12 -25.50
CA ILE A 216 -5.35 -18.87 -25.13
C ILE A 216 -4.76 -20.15 -24.56
N THR A 217 -4.45 -21.11 -25.43
CA THR A 217 -3.88 -22.42 -25.07
C THR A 217 -2.35 -22.45 -25.18
N TYR A 218 -1.71 -23.41 -24.52
CA TYR A 218 -0.28 -23.67 -24.66
C TYR A 218 0.13 -23.96 -26.11
N SER A 219 -0.68 -24.71 -26.86
CA SER A 219 -0.40 -25.02 -28.27
C SER A 219 -0.33 -23.77 -29.16
N LYS A 220 -1.06 -22.71 -28.80
CA LYS A 220 -1.13 -21.46 -29.58
C LYS A 220 -0.14 -20.39 -29.10
N TYR A 221 0.07 -20.29 -27.78
CA TYR A 221 0.85 -19.20 -27.17
C TYR A 221 2.02 -19.67 -26.29
N GLY A 222 2.29 -20.97 -26.21
CA GLY A 222 3.45 -21.53 -25.52
C GLY A 222 4.78 -21.16 -26.18
N ARG A 223 4.74 -20.72 -27.44
CA ARG A 223 5.88 -20.22 -28.21
C ARG A 223 5.48 -18.89 -28.86
N ILE A 224 6.16 -17.80 -28.50
CA ILE A 224 5.89 -16.44 -29.00
C ILE A 224 7.10 -15.96 -29.80
N LYS A 225 6.89 -15.62 -31.07
CA LYS A 225 7.94 -15.02 -31.90
C LYS A 225 8.19 -13.58 -31.47
N ALA A 226 9.46 -13.22 -31.36
CA ALA A 226 9.90 -11.89 -30.99
C ALA A 226 10.95 -11.35 -31.96
N LEU A 227 10.83 -10.08 -32.30
CA LEU A 227 11.86 -9.33 -33.02
C LEU A 227 12.97 -8.95 -32.06
N LYS A 228 14.21 -9.26 -32.40
CA LYS A 228 15.43 -8.85 -31.70
C LYS A 228 15.90 -7.51 -32.25
N VAL A 229 15.67 -6.45 -31.48
CA VAL A 229 15.98 -5.07 -31.89
C VAL A 229 17.36 -4.70 -31.37
N LYS A 230 18.33 -4.55 -32.28
CA LYS A 230 19.69 -4.09 -31.97
C LYS A 230 19.66 -2.59 -31.70
N GLN A 231 20.01 -2.18 -30.49
CA GLN A 231 20.02 -0.77 -30.10
C GLN A 231 21.26 -0.45 -29.29
N TRP A 232 22.42 -0.96 -29.72
CA TRP A 232 23.72 -0.71 -29.11
C TRP A 232 24.61 0.07 -30.07
N LEU A 233 25.18 1.17 -29.60
CA LEU A 233 26.13 1.98 -30.36
C LEU A 233 27.57 1.69 -29.91
N ASN A 234 28.53 1.79 -30.84
CA ASN A 234 29.94 1.47 -30.57
C ASN A 234 30.53 2.38 -29.47
N GLU A 235 30.03 3.62 -29.34
CA GLU A 235 30.41 4.56 -28.29
C GLU A 235 30.14 4.00 -26.89
N TRP A 236 29.16 3.10 -26.75
CA TRP A 236 28.79 2.52 -25.47
C TRP A 236 29.79 1.45 -25.01
N ASP A 237 30.56 0.85 -25.92
CA ASP A 237 31.63 -0.08 -25.53
C ASP A 237 32.79 0.61 -24.80
N ASN A 238 32.89 1.94 -24.92
CA ASN A 238 33.89 2.75 -24.23
C ASN A 238 33.41 3.26 -22.85
N VAL A 239 32.20 2.91 -22.40
CA VAL A 239 31.69 3.30 -21.09
C VAL A 239 32.44 2.51 -20.01
N SER A 240 33.35 3.18 -19.32
CA SER A 240 34.28 2.59 -18.35
C SER A 240 33.65 2.03 -17.07
N LYS A 241 32.34 2.24 -16.85
CA LYS A 241 31.62 1.91 -15.60
C LYS A 241 30.67 0.72 -15.68
N PHE A 242 30.61 0.00 -16.80
CA PHE A 242 29.86 -1.26 -16.85
C PHE A 242 30.54 -2.34 -15.98
N GLY A 243 29.75 -3.11 -15.23
CA GLY A 243 30.25 -4.16 -14.33
C GLY A 243 30.52 -3.69 -12.89
N GLN A 244 30.28 -2.41 -12.56
CA GLN A 244 30.17 -1.94 -11.18
C GLN A 244 28.86 -2.46 -10.53
N LYS A 245 28.80 -2.43 -9.19
CA LYS A 245 27.61 -2.85 -8.42
C LYS A 245 26.38 -2.07 -8.92
N ASN A 246 25.31 -2.78 -9.28
CA ASN A 246 24.07 -2.22 -9.86
C ASN A 246 24.21 -1.48 -11.21
N ARG A 247 25.23 -1.83 -12.00
CA ARG A 247 25.43 -1.38 -13.39
C ARG A 247 25.93 -2.53 -14.25
N ARG A 248 25.27 -3.68 -14.20
CA ARG A 248 25.67 -4.80 -15.05
C ARG A 248 25.48 -4.38 -16.51
N LYS A 249 26.43 -4.75 -17.40
CA LYS A 249 26.27 -4.45 -18.83
C LYS A 249 24.95 -5.08 -19.32
N PRO A 250 23.97 -4.29 -19.79
CA PRO A 250 22.76 -4.85 -20.37
C PRO A 250 23.06 -5.44 -21.75
N GLU A 251 22.16 -6.32 -22.22
CA GLU A 251 22.27 -6.87 -23.58
C GLU A 251 22.22 -5.75 -24.64
N PRO A 252 22.93 -5.90 -25.78
CA PRO A 252 22.95 -4.90 -26.85
C PRO A 252 21.65 -4.84 -27.68
N TYR A 253 20.62 -5.52 -27.23
CA TYR A 253 19.33 -5.63 -27.88
C TYR A 253 18.22 -5.83 -26.84
N PHE A 254 17.00 -5.57 -27.27
CA PHE A 254 15.77 -5.95 -26.57
C PHE A 254 14.84 -6.70 -27.53
N TYR A 255 13.77 -7.28 -26.99
CA TYR A 255 12.79 -8.03 -27.75
C TYR A 255 11.49 -7.25 -27.92
N GLN A 256 10.88 -7.33 -29.09
CA GLN A 256 9.55 -6.79 -29.36
C GLN A 256 8.61 -7.88 -29.84
N PHE A 257 7.43 -8.01 -29.21
CA PHE A 257 6.42 -9.02 -29.55
C PHE A 257 5.03 -8.56 -29.10
N ASN A 258 4.00 -9.29 -29.51
CA ASN A 258 2.64 -9.17 -28.98
C ASN A 258 2.31 -10.37 -28.08
N ILE A 259 1.49 -10.13 -27.06
CA ILE A 259 1.03 -11.18 -26.15
C ILE A 259 -0.42 -10.90 -25.72
N PRO A 260 -1.29 -11.92 -25.60
CA PRO A 260 -2.64 -11.73 -25.10
C PRO A 260 -2.65 -11.07 -23.72
N ALA A 261 -3.52 -10.10 -23.52
CA ALA A 261 -3.61 -9.34 -22.26
C ALA A 261 -3.82 -10.26 -21.04
N LEU A 262 -4.70 -11.26 -21.17
CA LEU A 262 -4.97 -12.24 -20.10
C LEU A 262 -3.76 -13.13 -19.79
N LEU A 263 -2.95 -13.47 -20.81
CA LEU A 263 -1.74 -14.27 -20.63
C LEU A 263 -0.64 -13.45 -19.95
N LEU A 264 -0.42 -12.20 -20.40
CA LEU A 264 0.53 -11.29 -19.78
C LEU A 264 0.15 -10.99 -18.33
N LYS A 265 -1.14 -10.80 -18.06
CA LYS A 265 -1.68 -10.65 -16.70
C LYS A 265 -1.33 -11.89 -15.86
N ARG A 266 -1.60 -13.10 -16.34
CA ARG A 266 -1.31 -14.34 -15.60
C ARG A 266 0.17 -14.52 -15.26
N ILE A 267 1.08 -14.15 -16.16
CA ILE A 267 2.53 -14.28 -15.92
C ILE A 267 3.12 -13.11 -15.10
N TYR A 268 2.37 -12.02 -14.95
CA TYR A 268 2.74 -10.84 -14.14
C TYR A 268 2.16 -10.86 -12.72
N GLU A 269 0.85 -11.09 -12.57
CA GLU A 269 0.05 -10.90 -11.34
C GLU A 269 0.31 -11.89 -10.20
N ILE A 270 1.26 -12.79 -10.34
CA ILE A 270 1.49 -13.85 -9.35
C ILE A 270 1.86 -13.24 -7.98
N HIS A 271 2.42 -12.04 -7.98
CA HIS A 271 2.74 -11.25 -6.80
C HIS A 271 1.53 -10.86 -5.93
N THR A 272 0.29 -10.83 -6.46
CA THR A 272 -0.90 -10.47 -5.65
C THR A 272 -1.61 -11.69 -5.04
N ARG A 273 -1.34 -12.91 -5.51
CA ARG A 273 -2.11 -14.12 -5.11
C ARG A 273 -1.58 -14.82 -3.86
N HIS A 274 -0.33 -14.57 -3.45
CA HIS A 274 0.24 -15.14 -2.23
C HIS A 274 0.21 -14.14 -1.07
N ALA A 275 -0.99 -13.80 -0.60
CA ALA A 275 -1.18 -13.03 0.63
C ALA A 275 -0.67 -13.75 1.92
N PHE A 276 -0.24 -15.02 1.80
CA PHE A 276 0.25 -15.83 2.92
C PHE A 276 1.77 -15.80 3.14
N VAL A 277 2.55 -15.28 2.19
CA VAL A 277 3.96 -14.96 2.45
C VAL A 277 3.97 -13.50 2.86
N GLY A 278 4.18 -13.23 4.16
CA GLY A 278 4.21 -11.88 4.70
C GLY A 278 4.95 -10.94 3.75
N ARG A 279 4.34 -9.78 3.46
CA ARG A 279 4.88 -8.68 2.64
C ARG A 279 6.13 -8.05 3.27
N LYS A 280 7.07 -8.87 3.79
CA LYS A 280 8.31 -8.49 4.46
C LYS A 280 9.43 -8.11 3.49
N ASP A 281 9.27 -8.35 2.18
CA ASP A 281 10.35 -8.17 1.20
C ASP A 281 9.92 -7.33 -0.03
N GLU A 282 9.07 -6.31 0.13
CA GLU A 282 8.69 -5.38 -0.95
C GLU A 282 9.28 -3.96 -0.77
N PRO A 283 10.48 -3.66 -1.32
CA PRO A 283 10.95 -2.28 -1.45
C PRO A 283 10.49 -1.59 -2.74
N PHE A 284 9.85 -2.32 -3.66
CA PHE A 284 9.48 -1.80 -4.98
C PHE A 284 7.97 -1.57 -5.07
N SER A 285 7.51 -0.47 -4.47
CA SER A 285 6.23 0.15 -4.83
C SER A 285 6.31 0.67 -6.27
N GLN A 286 6.21 -0.26 -7.22
CA GLN A 286 5.68 0.03 -8.55
C GLN A 286 4.25 0.55 -8.33
N ARG A 287 3.96 1.77 -8.81
CA ARG A 287 2.70 2.53 -8.58
C ARG A 287 1.69 1.85 -7.66
N LYS A 288 1.56 2.37 -6.42
CA LYS A 288 0.32 2.21 -5.61
C LYS A 288 -0.87 2.37 -6.56
N HIS A 289 -1.62 1.30 -6.72
CA HIS A 289 -2.58 1.18 -7.81
C HIS A 289 -3.71 2.18 -7.62
N SER A 290 -3.97 2.96 -8.67
CA SER A 290 -5.14 3.83 -8.72
C SER A 290 -6.23 3.07 -9.47
N GLU A 291 -7.19 2.54 -8.72
CA GLU A 291 -8.35 1.85 -9.27
C GLU A 291 -9.12 2.75 -10.25
N GLU A 292 -9.22 4.05 -9.94
CA GLU A 292 -9.81 5.06 -10.82
C GLU A 292 -9.14 5.09 -12.20
N ARG A 293 -7.80 5.07 -12.26
CA ARG A 293 -7.05 5.08 -13.53
C ARG A 293 -7.18 3.77 -14.30
N SER A 294 -7.17 2.63 -13.62
CA SER A 294 -7.40 1.33 -14.26
C SER A 294 -8.83 1.25 -14.82
N ASN A 295 -9.82 1.80 -14.11
CA ASN A 295 -11.21 1.88 -14.53
C ASN A 295 -11.40 2.82 -15.73
N GLU A 296 -10.74 3.99 -15.74
CA GLU A 296 -10.75 4.89 -16.90
C GLU A 296 -10.20 4.20 -18.15
N ILE A 297 -9.07 3.50 -18.02
CA ILE A 297 -8.48 2.73 -19.13
C ILE A 297 -9.42 1.60 -19.57
N ARG A 298 -10.10 0.92 -18.62
CA ARG A 298 -11.08 -0.12 -18.94
C ARG A 298 -12.22 0.43 -19.79
N GLU A 299 -12.79 1.57 -19.40
CA GLU A 299 -13.85 2.23 -20.17
C GLU A 299 -13.34 2.71 -21.53
N PHE A 300 -12.09 3.17 -21.61
CA PHE A 300 -11.44 3.50 -22.87
C PHE A 300 -11.27 2.28 -23.78
N ILE A 301 -10.83 1.13 -23.28
CA ILE A 301 -10.69 -0.09 -24.09
C ILE A 301 -12.04 -0.50 -24.72
N LYS A 302 -13.14 -0.40 -23.97
CA LYS A 302 -14.48 -0.82 -24.43
C LYS A 302 -15.14 0.12 -25.43
N GLY A 303 -14.84 1.42 -25.38
CA GLY A 303 -15.55 2.38 -26.23
C GLY A 303 -14.78 3.62 -26.68
N GLY A 304 -13.49 3.72 -26.40
CA GLY A 304 -12.63 4.78 -26.88
C GLY A 304 -12.98 6.16 -26.33
N PHE A 305 -12.31 7.20 -26.83
CA PHE A 305 -12.63 8.60 -26.49
C PHE A 305 -13.52 9.21 -27.59
N PRO A 306 -14.57 9.99 -27.24
CA PRO A 306 -14.92 10.48 -25.91
C PRO A 306 -15.87 9.56 -25.09
N TRP A 307 -16.32 8.43 -25.63
CA TRP A 307 -17.24 7.50 -24.96
C TRP A 307 -16.80 7.10 -23.54
N SER A 308 -15.51 6.91 -23.30
CA SER A 308 -14.97 6.53 -22.00
C SER A 308 -15.18 7.58 -20.92
N THR A 309 -15.41 8.84 -21.31
CA THR A 309 -15.53 9.99 -20.40
C THR A 309 -16.97 10.43 -20.14
N ILE A 310 -17.93 9.92 -20.92
CA ILE A 310 -19.36 10.25 -20.74
C ILE A 310 -19.99 9.36 -19.66
N SER A 311 -21.00 9.91 -18.98
CA SER A 311 -21.69 9.19 -17.90
C SER A 311 -22.48 8.01 -18.45
N LEU A 312 -22.75 7.02 -17.60
CA LEU A 312 -23.55 5.86 -17.97
C LEU A 312 -24.97 6.24 -18.45
N GLN A 313 -25.58 7.29 -17.89
CA GLN A 313 -26.87 7.81 -18.36
C GLN A 313 -26.79 8.32 -19.81
N GLN A 314 -25.65 8.90 -20.21
CA GLN A 314 -25.42 9.36 -21.58
C GLN A 314 -25.16 8.18 -22.53
N LYS A 315 -24.45 7.14 -22.08
CA LYS A 315 -24.19 5.90 -22.86
C LYS A 315 -25.48 5.14 -23.19
N GLU A 316 -26.50 5.23 -22.34
CA GLU A 316 -27.80 4.57 -22.55
C GLU A 316 -28.72 5.31 -23.53
N GLY A 317 -28.53 6.63 -23.68
CA GLY A 317 -29.25 7.42 -24.68
C GLY A 317 -28.74 7.17 -26.10
N GLU A 318 -29.64 7.10 -27.08
CA GLU A 318 -29.23 6.95 -28.50
C GLU A 318 -28.38 8.12 -29.01
N THR A 319 -28.55 9.29 -28.40
CA THR A 319 -27.90 10.55 -28.78
C THR A 319 -26.37 10.48 -28.82
N PHE A 320 -25.74 9.66 -27.97
CA PHE A 320 -24.29 9.60 -27.84
C PHE A 320 -23.68 8.29 -28.34
N LYS A 321 -24.48 7.33 -28.84
CA LYS A 321 -23.99 6.04 -29.38
C LYS A 321 -22.97 6.23 -30.50
N ASN A 322 -23.08 7.31 -31.27
CA ASN A 322 -22.13 7.69 -32.31
C ASN A 322 -20.75 8.11 -31.79
N LEU A 323 -20.57 8.29 -30.48
CA LEU A 323 -19.29 8.64 -29.85
C LEU A 323 -18.44 7.43 -29.48
N GLN A 324 -18.97 6.20 -29.61
CA GLN A 324 -18.21 4.98 -29.38
C GLN A 324 -17.15 4.79 -30.48
N MET A 325 -15.89 4.68 -30.05
CA MET A 325 -14.71 4.54 -30.90
C MET A 325 -13.87 3.34 -30.43
N PRO A 326 -12.95 2.81 -31.25
CA PRO A 326 -12.02 1.79 -30.78
C PRO A 326 -11.06 2.32 -29.70
N GLY A 327 -10.92 1.56 -28.62
CA GLY A 327 -10.01 1.85 -27.51
C GLY A 327 -8.59 1.31 -27.71
N TRP A 328 -7.84 1.83 -28.68
CA TRP A 328 -6.51 1.32 -28.97
C TRP A 328 -5.45 1.76 -27.96
N LEU A 329 -4.65 0.81 -27.48
CA LEU A 329 -3.48 1.06 -26.63
C LEU A 329 -2.19 0.78 -27.43
N PRO A 330 -1.78 1.69 -28.34
CA PRO A 330 -0.68 1.43 -29.27
C PRO A 330 0.71 1.44 -28.61
N THR A 331 0.83 2.03 -27.41
CA THR A 331 2.11 2.10 -26.70
C THR A 331 2.50 0.75 -26.14
N SER A 332 3.78 0.39 -26.17
CA SER A 332 4.24 -0.89 -25.65
C SER A 332 4.15 -0.96 -24.12
N ILE A 333 3.88 -2.15 -23.58
CA ILE A 333 4.23 -2.50 -22.22
C ILE A 333 5.75 -2.68 -22.18
N ILE A 334 6.41 -2.10 -21.18
CA ILE A 334 7.85 -2.25 -21.00
C ILE A 334 8.07 -3.30 -19.92
N ALA A 335 8.80 -4.35 -20.25
CA ALA A 335 8.97 -5.53 -19.43
C ALA A 335 10.43 -5.95 -19.30
N ASN A 336 10.73 -6.74 -18.28
CA ASN A 336 12.00 -7.41 -18.07
C ASN A 336 11.74 -8.92 -17.90
N ILE A 337 12.34 -9.75 -18.75
CA ILE A 337 12.26 -11.21 -18.67
C ILE A 337 13.41 -11.70 -17.80
N LEU A 338 13.10 -12.47 -16.76
CA LEU A 338 14.10 -13.02 -15.86
C LEU A 338 14.79 -14.26 -16.47
N LYS A 339 16.10 -14.39 -16.23
CA LYS A 339 16.88 -15.56 -16.65
C LYS A 339 16.90 -16.63 -15.55
N PRO A 340 17.35 -17.87 -15.84
CA PRO A 340 17.65 -18.84 -14.79
C PRO A 340 18.58 -18.24 -13.73
N ASP A 341 18.36 -18.58 -12.48
CA ASP A 341 19.15 -18.11 -11.33
C ASP A 341 19.00 -16.63 -10.98
N SER A 342 18.13 -15.87 -11.66
CA SER A 342 17.81 -14.51 -11.24
C SER A 342 17.26 -14.51 -9.81
N LEU A 343 17.93 -13.76 -8.94
CA LEU A 343 17.51 -13.54 -7.56
C LEU A 343 16.61 -12.32 -7.49
N ARG A 344 15.44 -12.50 -6.87
CA ARG A 344 14.48 -11.44 -6.54
C ARG A 344 14.00 -11.69 -5.12
N ARG A 345 14.10 -10.68 -4.24
CA ARG A 345 13.70 -10.82 -2.83
C ARG A 345 14.40 -11.99 -2.12
N GLN A 346 15.70 -12.18 -2.38
CA GLN A 346 16.50 -13.31 -1.90
C GLN A 346 16.02 -14.71 -2.34
N LYS A 347 14.99 -14.78 -3.20
CA LYS A 347 14.46 -16.02 -3.76
C LYS A 347 14.84 -16.13 -5.24
N LYS A 348 15.21 -17.33 -5.61
CA LYS A 348 15.59 -17.67 -6.98
C LYS A 348 14.32 -18.04 -7.76
N ILE A 349 14.24 -17.59 -9.02
CA ILE A 349 13.17 -18.05 -9.92
C ILE A 349 13.20 -19.58 -10.08
N GLU A 350 12.02 -20.19 -10.00
CA GLU A 350 11.85 -21.63 -10.18
C GLU A 350 12.13 -22.02 -11.63
N GLU A 351 12.91 -23.09 -11.87
CA GLU A 351 13.35 -23.48 -13.22
C GLU A 351 12.20 -23.72 -14.19
N ASP A 352 11.08 -24.23 -13.67
CA ASP A 352 9.87 -24.53 -14.43
C ASP A 352 8.96 -23.32 -14.66
N SER A 353 9.38 -22.14 -14.20
CA SER A 353 8.70 -20.87 -14.38
C SER A 353 9.49 -19.93 -15.29
N VAL A 354 10.75 -20.24 -15.60
CA VAL A 354 11.60 -19.45 -16.50
C VAL A 354 11.07 -19.48 -17.95
N ILE A 355 10.99 -18.30 -18.58
CA ILE A 355 10.77 -18.17 -20.02
C ILE A 355 12.10 -18.37 -20.72
N LYS A 356 12.20 -19.38 -21.59
CA LYS A 356 13.41 -19.62 -22.38
C LYS A 356 13.38 -18.78 -23.64
N ILE A 357 14.55 -18.29 -24.07
CA ILE A 357 14.68 -17.53 -25.31
C ILE A 357 15.52 -18.35 -26.29
N GLU A 358 14.88 -18.91 -27.30
CA GLU A 358 15.53 -19.66 -28.39
C GLU A 358 15.81 -18.71 -29.55
N GLN A 359 17.08 -18.53 -29.94
CA GLN A 359 17.40 -17.70 -31.11
C GLN A 359 17.00 -18.46 -32.38
N ILE A 360 16.26 -17.80 -33.28
CA ILE A 360 15.93 -18.34 -34.60
C ILE A 360 17.02 -17.91 -35.58
N ASP A 361 17.29 -16.61 -35.64
CA ASP A 361 18.33 -15.99 -36.45
C ASP A 361 18.83 -14.68 -35.80
N ASP A 362 19.60 -13.87 -36.54
CA ASP A 362 20.18 -12.62 -36.06
C ASP A 362 19.16 -11.55 -35.66
N ASN A 363 17.93 -11.64 -36.17
CA ASN A 363 16.86 -10.65 -36.02
C ASN A 363 15.63 -11.21 -35.30
N PHE A 364 15.48 -12.53 -35.18
CA PHE A 364 14.32 -13.16 -34.56
C PHE A 364 14.70 -14.15 -33.47
N ALA A 365 13.91 -14.16 -32.41
CA ALA A 365 13.96 -15.15 -31.35
C ALA A 365 12.56 -15.68 -31.05
N GLU A 366 12.48 -16.81 -30.37
CA GLU A 366 11.25 -17.38 -29.86
C GLU A 366 11.30 -17.45 -28.33
N LEU A 367 10.28 -16.87 -27.71
CA LEU A 367 10.03 -16.97 -26.28
C LEU A 367 9.24 -18.26 -26.03
N VAL A 368 9.86 -19.22 -25.36
CA VAL A 368 9.23 -20.47 -24.97
C VAL A 368 8.73 -20.34 -23.54
N LEU A 369 7.42 -20.20 -23.42
CA LEU A 369 6.73 -20.10 -22.14
C LEU A 369 6.64 -21.51 -21.51
N PRO A 370 6.82 -21.64 -20.18
CA PRO A 370 6.65 -22.93 -19.53
C PRO A 370 5.20 -23.41 -19.60
N SER A 371 5.01 -24.69 -19.94
CA SER A 371 3.67 -25.29 -20.04
C SER A 371 2.90 -25.26 -18.72
N LYS A 372 3.60 -25.23 -17.58
CA LYS A 372 2.99 -25.05 -16.26
C LYS A 372 2.18 -23.76 -16.15
N ILE A 373 2.47 -22.72 -16.94
CA ILE A 373 1.59 -21.53 -16.98
C ILE A 373 0.14 -21.95 -17.25
N TRP A 374 -0.13 -23.02 -17.98
CA TRP A 374 -1.50 -23.50 -18.22
C TRP A 374 -2.00 -24.52 -17.17
N SER A 375 -1.45 -24.53 -15.96
CA SER A 375 -1.83 -25.44 -14.87
C SER A 375 -2.36 -24.70 -13.65
N ASP A 376 -3.45 -25.19 -13.04
CA ASP A 376 -4.01 -24.63 -11.80
C ASP A 376 -3.02 -24.67 -10.63
N LYS A 377 -2.04 -25.58 -10.71
CA LYS A 377 -0.98 -25.76 -9.72
C LYS A 377 0.20 -24.81 -9.91
N TRP A 378 0.17 -23.93 -10.91
CA TRP A 378 1.26 -22.99 -11.15
C TRP A 378 1.09 -21.72 -10.34
N THR A 379 1.91 -21.66 -9.28
CA THR A 379 1.91 -20.61 -8.27
C THR A 379 3.35 -20.25 -7.92
N PRO A 380 4.14 -19.72 -8.88
CA PRO A 380 5.56 -19.51 -8.64
C PRO A 380 5.80 -18.35 -7.67
N ILE A 381 6.83 -18.45 -6.85
CA ILE A 381 7.13 -17.40 -5.88
C ILE A 381 7.67 -16.13 -6.56
N VAL A 382 8.39 -16.30 -7.67
CA VAL A 382 8.96 -15.20 -8.48
C VAL A 382 8.37 -15.26 -9.88
N SER A 383 7.70 -14.18 -10.30
CA SER A 383 7.16 -14.07 -11.66
C SER A 383 8.28 -14.08 -12.71
N PRO A 384 8.09 -14.73 -13.87
CA PRO A 384 9.08 -14.73 -14.94
C PRO A 384 9.27 -13.38 -15.64
N ILE A 385 8.33 -12.46 -15.47
CA ILE A 385 8.36 -11.13 -16.07
C ILE A 385 8.12 -10.07 -15.00
N GLU A 386 8.91 -9.00 -15.05
CA GLU A 386 8.72 -7.78 -14.28
C GLU A 386 8.24 -6.66 -15.22
N ILE A 387 7.18 -5.94 -14.85
CA ILE A 387 6.67 -4.84 -15.67
C ILE A 387 7.30 -3.53 -15.21
N ILE A 388 8.11 -2.93 -16.07
CA ILE A 388 8.76 -1.65 -15.86
C ILE A 388 7.76 -0.50 -16.07
N ASP A 389 6.95 -0.54 -17.14
CA ASP A 389 5.89 0.43 -17.41
C ASP A 389 4.67 -0.20 -18.10
N GLY A 390 3.49 0.35 -17.83
CA GLY A 390 2.22 -0.09 -18.42
C GLY A 390 1.30 -0.89 -17.50
N GLN A 391 1.61 -1.01 -16.22
CA GLN A 391 0.87 -1.83 -15.25
C GLN A 391 -0.63 -1.52 -15.16
N HIS A 392 -1.04 -0.23 -15.14
CA HIS A 392 -2.47 0.13 -15.11
C HIS A 392 -3.23 -0.38 -16.34
N ARG A 393 -2.55 -0.54 -17.48
CA ARG A 393 -3.17 -1.10 -18.68
C ARG A 393 -3.42 -2.59 -18.52
N ILE A 394 -2.49 -3.31 -17.89
CA ILE A 394 -2.68 -4.73 -17.55
C ILE A 394 -3.82 -4.86 -16.53
N LYS A 395 -3.81 -4.05 -15.46
CA LYS A 395 -4.84 -4.05 -14.40
C LYS A 395 -6.23 -3.62 -14.85
N ALA A 396 -6.35 -2.91 -15.98
CA ALA A 396 -7.66 -2.64 -16.58
C ALA A 396 -8.45 -3.94 -16.86
N PHE A 397 -7.76 -5.08 -16.95
CA PHE A 397 -8.32 -6.42 -17.16
C PHE A 397 -8.66 -7.17 -15.86
N ASP A 398 -8.63 -6.52 -14.69
CA ASP A 398 -8.85 -7.18 -13.37
C ASP A 398 -10.29 -7.61 -13.12
N HIS A 399 -11.27 -6.99 -13.80
CA HIS A 399 -12.70 -7.24 -13.65
C HIS A 399 -13.46 -7.26 -14.97
N ILE A 400 -12.79 -7.65 -16.06
CA ILE A 400 -13.50 -7.74 -17.34
C ILE A 400 -14.13 -9.12 -17.47
N SER A 401 -15.39 -9.22 -17.04
CA SER A 401 -16.25 -10.39 -17.20
C SER A 401 -16.66 -10.67 -18.65
N ASP A 402 -16.57 -9.65 -19.53
CA ASP A 402 -17.08 -9.67 -20.92
C ASP A 402 -16.09 -9.11 -21.95
N LEU A 403 -14.86 -9.62 -22.03
CA LEU A 403 -14.04 -9.43 -23.24
C LEU A 403 -14.35 -10.57 -24.21
N SER A 404 -15.37 -10.38 -25.02
CA SER A 404 -15.55 -11.20 -26.22
C SER A 404 -14.58 -10.70 -27.30
N GLY A 405 -13.37 -11.25 -27.36
CA GLY A 405 -12.41 -10.94 -28.44
C GLY A 405 -10.93 -11.12 -28.09
N ASN A 406 -10.07 -10.95 -29.10
CA ASN A 406 -8.62 -10.98 -28.94
C ASN A 406 -8.09 -9.56 -28.66
N PHE A 407 -7.43 -9.36 -27.52
CA PHE A 407 -6.71 -8.12 -27.22
C PHE A 407 -5.28 -8.44 -26.81
N ASP A 408 -4.34 -8.02 -27.65
CA ASP A 408 -2.91 -8.21 -27.41
C ASP A 408 -2.26 -6.88 -27.00
N PHE A 409 -1.30 -6.98 -26.09
CA PHE A 409 -0.40 -5.86 -25.82
C PHE A 409 0.83 -5.95 -26.72
N PRO A 410 1.26 -4.85 -27.35
CA PRO A 410 2.63 -4.74 -27.81
C PRO A 410 3.56 -4.69 -26.59
N VAL A 411 4.64 -5.45 -26.60
CA VAL A 411 5.61 -5.54 -25.51
C VAL A 411 7.00 -5.25 -26.04
N VAL A 412 7.74 -4.43 -25.28
CA VAL A 412 9.19 -4.28 -25.38
C VAL A 412 9.78 -4.91 -24.13
N ALA A 413 10.48 -6.02 -24.30
CA ALA A 413 11.05 -6.79 -23.21
C ALA A 413 12.58 -6.76 -23.26
N TYR A 414 13.18 -6.35 -22.16
CA TYR A 414 14.60 -6.56 -21.92
C TYR A 414 14.85 -7.91 -21.26
N HIS A 415 16.09 -8.38 -21.27
CA HIS A 415 16.46 -9.67 -20.71
C HIS A 415 17.38 -9.46 -19.49
N ASP A 416 16.86 -9.82 -18.33
CA ASP A 416 17.50 -9.79 -17.02
C ASP A 416 18.19 -8.45 -16.68
N LEU A 417 17.53 -7.32 -16.93
CA LEU A 417 18.02 -6.04 -16.43
C LEU A 417 18.07 -6.03 -14.90
N ASP A 418 19.13 -5.42 -14.37
CA ASP A 418 19.20 -5.09 -12.95
C ASP A 418 18.17 -4.00 -12.60
N PHE A 419 17.84 -3.89 -11.31
CA PHE A 419 16.82 -2.95 -10.84
C PHE A 419 17.15 -1.50 -11.19
N THR A 420 18.43 -1.16 -11.28
CA THR A 420 18.84 0.22 -11.56
C THR A 420 18.65 0.59 -13.02
N TRP A 421 18.91 -0.32 -13.97
CA TRP A 421 18.54 -0.13 -15.37
C TRP A 421 17.03 -0.07 -15.56
N GLN A 422 16.27 -0.88 -14.83
CA GLN A 422 14.80 -0.79 -14.85
C GLN A 422 14.32 0.59 -14.38
N ALA A 423 14.87 1.10 -13.27
CA ALA A 423 14.56 2.44 -12.78
C ALA A 423 14.98 3.54 -13.77
N TYR A 424 16.16 3.41 -14.39
CA TYR A 424 16.66 4.33 -15.42
C TYR A 424 15.71 4.38 -16.64
N LEU A 425 15.28 3.22 -17.14
CA LEU A 425 14.34 3.13 -18.25
C LEU A 425 12.99 3.74 -17.88
N PHE A 426 12.45 3.41 -16.71
CA PHE A 426 11.23 4.02 -16.22
C PHE A 426 11.34 5.56 -16.18
N TYR A 427 12.44 6.06 -15.63
CA TYR A 427 12.71 7.50 -15.52
C TYR A 427 12.77 8.17 -16.90
N THR A 428 13.60 7.65 -17.79
CA THR A 428 13.88 8.26 -19.10
C THR A 428 12.66 8.23 -20.02
N ILE A 429 11.87 7.17 -19.99
CA ILE A 429 10.65 7.03 -20.80
C ILE A 429 9.58 8.03 -20.33
N ASN A 430 9.46 8.28 -19.02
CA ASN A 430 8.29 8.95 -18.48
C ASN A 430 8.51 10.40 -17.99
N ILE A 431 9.71 10.75 -17.52
CA ILE A 431 9.97 12.03 -16.84
C ILE A 431 10.55 13.07 -17.78
N LYS A 432 11.56 12.72 -18.60
CA LYS A 432 12.13 13.65 -19.59
C LYS A 432 11.05 14.24 -20.53
N PRO A 433 10.00 13.51 -20.94
CA PRO A 433 8.88 14.05 -21.72
C PRO A 433 7.75 14.77 -20.93
N LYS A 434 7.92 15.14 -19.65
CA LYS A 434 6.95 15.84 -18.77
C LYS A 434 5.51 15.27 -18.78
N ARG A 435 5.26 14.04 -18.29
CA ARG A 435 3.87 13.53 -18.11
C ARG A 435 3.65 12.52 -16.96
N ILE A 436 4.17 12.73 -15.75
CA ILE A 436 3.61 12.05 -14.55
C ILE A 436 3.56 12.96 -13.33
N ASN A 437 2.67 12.63 -12.39
CA ASN A 437 2.76 12.98 -10.97
C ASN A 437 4.20 12.74 -10.46
N THR A 438 4.83 13.85 -10.08
CA THR A 438 6.20 13.98 -9.61
C THR A 438 6.52 13.06 -8.41
N SER A 439 5.53 12.72 -7.58
CA SER A 439 5.73 11.95 -6.35
C SER A 439 6.22 10.51 -6.58
N LEU A 440 5.69 9.82 -7.59
CA LEU A 440 6.10 8.45 -7.94
C LEU A 440 7.51 8.39 -8.53
N ALA A 441 7.85 9.37 -9.36
CA ALA A 441 9.21 9.55 -9.86
C ALA A 441 10.20 9.72 -8.70
N TYR A 442 9.76 10.37 -7.62
CA TYR A 442 10.57 10.60 -6.43
C TYR A 442 10.71 9.36 -5.53
N ASP A 443 9.74 8.44 -5.53
CA ASP A 443 9.81 7.21 -4.73
C ASP A 443 10.75 6.16 -5.34
N LEU A 444 10.92 6.14 -6.67
CA LEU A 444 11.92 5.31 -7.37
C LEU A 444 13.33 5.93 -7.36
N MET A 445 13.45 7.16 -6.85
CA MET A 445 14.67 7.97 -6.90
C MET A 445 15.81 7.53 -5.96
N PRO A 446 15.59 6.89 -4.80
CA PRO A 446 16.68 6.30 -4.01
C PRO A 446 17.57 5.34 -4.83
N LEU A 447 16.97 4.57 -5.75
CA LEU A 447 17.69 3.65 -6.66
C LEU A 447 18.44 4.39 -7.77
N LEU A 448 17.93 5.56 -8.19
CA LEU A 448 18.55 6.41 -9.21
C LEU A 448 19.68 7.29 -8.64
N ARG A 449 19.71 7.55 -7.32
CA ARG A 449 20.72 8.38 -6.65
C ARG A 449 22.07 7.69 -6.45
N ILE A 450 22.12 6.36 -6.52
CA ILE A 450 23.35 5.54 -6.59
C ILE A 450 24.11 5.79 -7.92
N GLN A 451 23.46 6.46 -8.88
CA GLN A 451 23.98 6.60 -10.22
C GLN A 451 24.67 7.95 -10.45
N ASP A 452 26.00 7.95 -10.56
CA ASP A 452 26.85 9.13 -10.81
C ASP A 452 26.35 10.12 -11.89
N TRP A 453 25.65 9.66 -12.93
CA TRP A 453 25.20 10.52 -14.03
C TRP A 453 24.05 11.44 -13.62
N LEU A 454 23.20 11.03 -12.67
CA LEU A 454 22.13 11.87 -12.13
C LEU A 454 22.71 12.98 -11.24
N GLU A 455 23.86 12.73 -10.63
CA GLU A 455 24.58 13.69 -9.78
C GLU A 455 25.34 14.76 -10.56
N GLN A 456 25.69 14.47 -11.82
CA GLN A 456 26.43 15.37 -12.71
C GLN A 456 25.52 16.29 -13.55
N ASP A 457 24.19 16.13 -13.45
CA ASP A 457 23.23 17.02 -14.10
C ASP A 457 23.18 18.38 -13.36
N LEU A 458 23.53 19.46 -14.07
CA LEU A 458 23.75 20.83 -13.56
C LEU A 458 22.54 21.44 -12.82
N ASN A 459 21.33 20.89 -12.97
CA ASN A 459 20.11 21.36 -12.31
C ASN A 459 19.32 20.26 -11.57
N GLY A 460 19.70 18.99 -11.69
CA GLY A 460 18.89 17.87 -11.20
C GLY A 460 18.86 17.79 -9.66
N PRO A 461 19.98 17.46 -9.00
CA PRO A 461 20.03 17.10 -7.58
C PRO A 461 19.39 18.11 -6.61
N ASP A 462 19.54 19.42 -6.86
CA ASP A 462 19.10 20.47 -5.95
C ASP A 462 17.60 20.79 -6.05
N ILE A 463 17.00 20.63 -7.24
CA ILE A 463 15.54 20.76 -7.40
C ILE A 463 14.86 19.60 -6.65
N TYR A 464 15.42 18.39 -6.71
CA TYR A 464 14.83 17.21 -6.09
C TYR A 464 14.84 17.25 -4.55
N LYS A 465 15.97 17.65 -3.94
CA LYS A 465 16.06 17.77 -2.48
C LYS A 465 15.04 18.78 -1.95
N LYS A 466 14.89 19.91 -2.66
CA LYS A 466 13.91 20.94 -2.34
C LYS A 466 12.48 20.44 -2.46
N VAL A 467 12.15 19.70 -3.52
CA VAL A 467 10.79 19.15 -3.69
C VAL A 467 10.48 18.10 -2.64
N ARG A 468 11.39 17.17 -2.34
CA ARG A 468 11.16 16.18 -1.27
C ARG A 468 11.04 16.84 0.10
N ALA A 469 11.90 17.81 0.41
CA ALA A 469 11.78 18.60 1.63
C ALA A 469 10.45 19.39 1.69
N GLN A 470 9.96 19.90 0.55
CA GLN A 470 8.64 20.53 0.44
C GLN A 470 7.52 19.53 0.73
N GLU A 471 7.50 18.35 0.10
CA GLU A 471 6.51 17.29 0.34
C GLU A 471 6.45 16.91 1.83
N LEU A 472 7.61 16.71 2.47
CA LEU A 472 7.68 16.39 3.90
C LEU A 472 7.17 17.54 4.78
N THR A 473 7.47 18.78 4.41
CA THR A 473 6.96 19.98 5.10
C THR A 473 5.45 20.07 5.00
N GLU A 474 4.88 19.78 3.82
CA GLU A 474 3.43 19.75 3.59
C GLU A 474 2.75 18.63 4.39
N LEU A 475 3.33 17.42 4.45
CA LEU A 475 2.80 16.32 5.24
C LEU A 475 2.83 16.63 6.76
N LEU A 476 3.92 17.20 7.26
CA LEU A 476 4.03 17.66 8.65
C LEU A 476 3.02 18.76 8.98
N TRP A 477 2.72 19.64 8.03
CA TRP A 477 1.74 20.71 8.20
C TRP A 477 0.29 20.20 8.12
N LYS A 478 0.02 19.24 7.24
CA LYS A 478 -1.33 18.72 6.96
C LYS A 478 -1.79 17.67 7.98
N SER A 479 -0.91 16.78 8.43
CA SER A 479 -1.29 15.61 9.23
C SER A 479 -1.84 15.99 10.61
N HIS A 480 -3.01 15.45 11.01
CA HIS A 480 -3.65 15.77 12.30
C HIS A 480 -2.91 15.25 13.52
N ILE A 481 -1.97 14.32 13.37
CA ILE A 481 -1.15 13.81 14.48
C ILE A 481 0.22 14.49 14.60
N SER A 482 0.55 15.38 13.66
CA SER A 482 1.83 16.09 13.64
C SER A 482 1.82 17.27 14.61
N PRO A 483 2.82 17.42 15.50
CA PRO A 483 2.95 18.63 16.32
C PRO A 483 3.06 19.95 15.53
N TRP A 484 3.31 19.85 14.22
CA TRP A 484 3.37 20.95 13.27
C TRP A 484 2.08 21.19 12.49
N HIS A 485 1.01 20.46 12.80
CA HIS A 485 -0.30 20.61 12.17
C HIS A 485 -0.76 22.07 12.21
N ASN A 486 -0.96 22.69 11.04
CA ASN A 486 -1.32 24.11 10.89
C ASN A 486 -0.37 25.12 11.57
N ARG A 487 0.90 24.76 11.82
CA ARG A 487 1.87 25.61 12.56
C ARG A 487 3.13 26.00 11.78
N ILE A 488 3.17 25.66 10.50
CA ILE A 488 4.18 26.11 9.53
C ILE A 488 3.52 27.19 8.66
N ASN A 489 4.18 28.34 8.48
CA ASN A 489 3.65 29.40 7.62
C ASN A 489 3.86 29.04 6.13
N MET A 490 2.82 28.48 5.51
CA MET A 490 2.82 27.96 4.13
C MET A 490 2.60 29.03 3.05
N LEU A 491 1.84 30.09 3.32
CA LEU A 491 1.38 31.05 2.31
C LEU A 491 2.17 32.37 2.32
N GLY A 492 3.19 32.50 3.15
CA GLY A 492 3.87 33.77 3.36
C GLY A 492 2.97 34.85 3.96
N ASN A 493 1.76 34.48 4.41
CA ASN A 493 0.82 35.37 5.08
C ASN A 493 1.37 35.67 6.47
N THR A 494 2.04 36.79 6.63
CA THR A 494 2.55 37.30 7.90
C THR A 494 1.45 37.84 8.83
N GLY A 495 0.16 37.59 8.53
CA GLY A 495 -0.95 38.42 9.06
C GLY A 495 -2.03 37.76 9.91
N GLU A 496 -2.36 36.46 9.77
CA GLU A 496 -3.67 35.99 10.29
C GLU A 496 -3.63 34.76 11.23
N SER A 497 -2.56 33.97 11.25
CA SER A 497 -2.43 32.90 12.24
C SER A 497 -1.65 33.38 13.47
N LYS A 498 -2.38 33.78 14.52
CA LYS A 498 -1.82 33.99 15.86
C LYS A 498 -1.16 32.68 16.32
N GLY A 499 0.15 32.54 16.11
CA GLY A 499 0.94 31.36 16.52
C GLY A 499 1.76 30.64 15.44
N SER A 500 2.08 31.23 14.28
CA SER A 500 3.00 30.63 13.28
C SER A 500 4.37 31.35 13.18
N PRO A 501 5.43 30.82 13.82
CA PRO A 501 6.76 31.48 13.92
C PRO A 501 7.87 30.93 12.99
N VAL A 502 7.66 29.83 12.25
CA VAL A 502 8.60 29.35 11.22
C VAL A 502 7.98 29.38 9.81
N SER A 503 8.74 29.88 8.83
CA SER A 503 8.33 29.88 7.42
C SER A 503 8.55 28.52 6.75
N GLN A 504 7.70 28.19 5.76
CA GLN A 504 7.88 27.00 4.92
C GLN A 504 9.31 26.91 4.35
N ASN A 505 9.83 28.04 3.84
CA ASN A 505 11.18 28.08 3.28
C ASN A 505 12.27 27.75 4.32
N ALA A 506 12.14 28.24 5.55
CA ALA A 506 13.09 27.91 6.61
C ALA A 506 13.04 26.42 7.00
N PHE A 507 11.84 25.83 7.00
CA PHE A 507 11.65 24.41 7.27
C PHE A 507 12.25 23.52 6.15
N ILE A 508 11.97 23.85 4.89
CA ILE A 508 12.52 23.18 3.70
C ILE A 508 14.05 23.24 3.71
N ASN A 509 14.64 24.41 3.99
CA ASN A 509 16.08 24.57 4.05
C ASN A 509 16.70 23.76 5.20
N SER A 510 16.00 23.67 6.34
CA SER A 510 16.45 22.85 7.48
C SER A 510 16.51 21.38 7.09
N LEU A 511 15.45 20.83 6.51
CA LEU A 511 15.39 19.43 6.02
C LEU A 511 16.41 19.15 4.91
N THR A 512 16.57 20.07 3.96
CA THR A 512 17.53 19.95 2.85
C THR A 512 18.97 19.84 3.35
N THR A 513 19.29 20.50 4.46
CA THR A 513 20.63 20.46 5.05
C THR A 513 20.85 19.37 6.09
N SER A 514 19.80 18.72 6.60
CA SER A 514 19.87 17.62 7.56
C SER A 514 19.45 16.30 6.90
N PHE A 515 18.18 15.91 7.04
CA PHE A 515 17.64 14.62 6.63
C PHE A 515 17.73 14.35 5.13
N VAL A 516 17.63 15.36 4.26
CA VAL A 516 17.67 15.20 2.79
C VAL A 516 19.06 15.56 2.23
N LYS A 517 20.06 15.76 3.10
CA LYS A 517 21.42 16.16 2.71
C LYS A 517 22.13 15.03 1.99
N LYS A 518 22.88 15.35 0.93
CA LYS A 518 23.78 14.38 0.29
C LYS A 518 24.93 14.01 1.23
N TRP A 519 25.39 12.77 1.14
CA TRP A 519 26.65 12.35 1.75
C TRP A 519 27.85 12.87 0.95
N GLU A 520 28.78 13.53 1.64
CA GLU A 520 29.97 14.15 1.05
C GLU A 520 31.22 13.74 1.85
N GLY A 521 31.34 12.46 2.21
CA GLY A 521 32.50 11.92 2.95
C GLY A 521 32.48 12.10 4.47
N LYS A 522 31.43 12.72 5.04
CA LYS A 522 31.25 12.90 6.50
C LYS A 522 29.91 12.32 6.98
N ILE A 523 29.01 13.18 7.45
CA ILE A 523 27.62 12.83 7.79
C ILE A 523 26.69 13.33 6.68
N GLY A 524 25.90 12.41 6.14
CA GLY A 524 24.85 12.64 5.16
C GLY A 524 23.46 12.74 5.82
N GLY A 525 22.43 12.86 5.00
CA GLY A 525 21.04 12.80 5.44
C GLY A 525 20.49 11.38 5.35
N LEU A 526 19.70 10.96 6.34
CA LEU A 526 19.03 9.64 6.33
C LEU A 526 18.15 9.41 5.09
N PHE A 527 17.58 10.48 4.53
CA PHE A 527 16.74 10.47 3.31
C PHE A 527 17.52 10.95 2.08
N GLY A 528 18.83 11.15 2.23
CA GLY A 528 19.73 11.80 1.29
C GLY A 528 20.36 10.88 0.24
N GLY A 529 20.39 9.56 0.47
CA GLY A 529 21.01 8.58 -0.43
C GLY A 529 22.00 7.68 0.31
N GLU A 530 23.14 7.36 -0.31
CA GLU A 530 24.18 6.50 0.26
C GLU A 530 24.74 7.07 1.58
N MET A 531 24.96 6.18 2.55
CA MET A 531 25.57 6.52 3.85
C MET A 531 27.08 6.21 3.91
N THR A 532 27.55 5.32 3.03
CA THR A 532 28.94 4.88 2.91
C THR A 532 29.30 4.75 1.43
N GLU A 533 30.51 5.15 1.04
CA GLU A 533 30.97 5.07 -0.34
C GLU A 533 30.91 3.63 -0.88
N GLY A 534 30.12 3.40 -1.93
CA GLY A 534 30.07 2.12 -2.64
C GLY A 534 29.34 0.97 -1.92
N GLN A 535 28.67 1.22 -0.78
CA GLN A 535 27.80 0.24 -0.11
C GLN A 535 26.32 0.54 -0.37
N GLU A 536 25.48 -0.51 -0.42
CA GLU A 536 24.01 -0.39 -0.62
C GLU A 536 23.31 -0.01 0.69
N ASP A 537 23.81 1.04 1.33
CA ASP A 537 23.40 1.44 2.67
C ASP A 537 22.35 2.55 2.64
N VAL A 538 21.33 2.38 1.81
CA VAL A 538 20.27 3.38 1.63
C VAL A 538 19.04 2.96 2.43
N ILE A 539 18.54 3.86 3.27
CA ILE A 539 17.23 3.68 3.92
C ILE A 539 16.14 3.92 2.86
N GLN A 540 15.40 2.86 2.53
CA GLN A 540 14.41 2.86 1.44
C GLN A 540 13.00 3.22 1.93
N TRP A 541 12.89 4.26 2.76
CA TRP A 541 11.59 4.72 3.26
C TRP A 541 10.84 5.55 2.22
N ASP A 542 9.53 5.28 2.08
CA ASP A 542 8.64 6.13 1.29
C ASP A 542 8.38 7.48 1.99
N LYS A 543 7.71 8.41 1.29
CA LYS A 543 7.47 9.75 1.83
C LYS A 543 6.61 9.73 3.10
N GLU A 544 5.64 8.83 3.20
CA GLU A 544 4.80 8.68 4.39
C GLU A 544 5.61 8.20 5.59
N THR A 545 6.51 7.24 5.40
CA THR A 545 7.42 6.73 6.44
C THR A 545 8.42 7.80 6.89
N GLN A 546 8.99 8.56 5.94
CA GLN A 546 9.87 9.69 6.25
C GLN A 546 9.15 10.76 7.07
N ALA A 547 7.92 11.12 6.70
CA ALA A 547 7.09 12.07 7.45
C ALA A 547 6.73 11.54 8.84
N ALA A 548 6.33 10.26 8.95
CA ALA A 548 6.03 9.61 10.21
C ALA A 548 7.23 9.61 11.17
N PHE A 549 8.45 9.37 10.67
CA PHE A 549 9.66 9.43 11.49
C PHE A 549 9.94 10.84 12.03
N LEU A 550 9.77 11.88 11.20
CA LEU A 550 9.86 13.27 11.64
C LEU A 550 8.78 13.61 12.68
N ILE A 551 7.55 13.13 12.49
CA ILE A 551 6.45 13.31 13.46
C ILE A 551 6.79 12.63 14.79
N LEU A 552 7.35 11.43 14.78
CA LEU A 552 7.78 10.72 15.98
C LEU A 552 8.77 11.56 16.80
N ILE A 553 9.81 12.12 16.14
CA ILE A 553 10.81 12.99 16.78
C ILE A 553 10.11 14.16 17.48
N TRP A 554 9.27 14.90 16.75
CA TRP A 554 8.60 16.07 17.31
C TRP A 554 7.60 15.72 18.43
N ARG A 555 6.91 14.58 18.34
CA ARG A 555 6.01 14.10 19.40
C ARG A 555 6.79 13.72 20.65
N SER A 556 7.96 13.12 20.48
CA SER A 556 8.86 12.78 21.59
C SER A 556 9.36 14.03 22.30
N ILE A 557 9.77 15.06 21.56
CA ILE A 557 10.13 16.38 22.11
C ILE A 557 8.98 17.00 22.89
N ASN A 558 7.77 17.04 22.31
CA ASN A 558 6.58 17.56 23.02
C ASN A 558 6.28 16.77 24.30
N THR A 559 6.43 15.44 24.26
CA THR A 559 6.24 14.57 25.43
C THR A 559 7.28 14.84 26.52
N ALA A 560 8.54 15.04 26.14
CA ALA A 560 9.63 15.38 27.06
C ALA A 560 9.36 16.73 27.76
N ILE A 561 8.90 17.76 27.02
CA ILE A 561 8.50 19.05 27.60
C ILE A 561 7.33 18.90 28.57
N GLY A 562 6.35 18.06 28.22
CA GLY A 562 5.20 17.78 29.08
C GLY A 562 5.62 17.23 30.45
N LYS A 563 6.56 16.27 30.44
CA LYS A 563 7.07 15.59 31.65
C LYS A 563 8.11 16.39 32.42
N SER A 564 8.85 17.27 31.74
CA SER A 564 9.95 18.00 32.34
C SER A 564 9.47 19.07 33.35
N LYS A 565 10.30 19.27 34.38
CA LYS A 565 10.11 20.25 35.46
C LYS A 565 11.27 21.25 35.55
N VAL A 566 12.12 21.32 34.51
CA VAL A 566 13.26 22.23 34.50
C VAL A 566 12.81 23.69 34.36
N GLU A 567 13.67 24.61 34.80
CA GLU A 567 13.36 26.04 34.97
C GLU A 567 12.65 26.64 33.74
N TRP A 568 13.22 26.45 32.55
CA TRP A 568 12.69 27.05 31.32
C TRP A 568 11.30 26.53 30.94
N VAL A 569 11.04 25.24 31.18
CA VAL A 569 9.73 24.61 30.92
C VAL A 569 8.69 25.17 31.88
N THR A 570 9.02 25.21 33.18
CA THR A 570 8.09 25.72 34.20
C THR A 570 7.83 27.22 34.04
N ASP A 571 8.86 27.99 33.67
CA ASP A 571 8.76 29.42 33.40
C ASP A 571 7.83 29.71 32.22
N LEU A 572 8.02 29.05 31.08
CA LEU A 572 7.13 29.23 29.93
C LEU A 572 5.71 28.70 30.16
N LYS A 573 5.53 27.63 30.96
CA LYS A 573 4.20 27.16 31.39
C LYS A 573 3.50 28.20 32.27
N ALA A 574 4.23 28.88 33.16
CA ALA A 574 3.68 29.91 34.05
C ALA A 574 3.36 31.23 33.34
N ARG A 575 4.03 31.54 32.22
CA ARG A 575 3.81 32.75 31.41
C ARG A 575 2.60 32.67 30.48
N SER A 576 1.74 31.66 30.59
CA SER A 576 0.60 31.50 29.70
C SER A 576 -0.31 32.72 29.77
N THR A 577 -0.44 33.44 28.66
CA THR A 577 -1.45 34.49 28.51
C THR A 577 -2.71 33.87 27.90
N ASP A 578 -3.89 34.35 28.29
CA ASP A 578 -5.23 33.88 27.85
C ASP A 578 -5.45 33.90 26.31
N ASN A 579 -4.48 34.37 25.53
CA ASN A 579 -4.54 34.50 24.07
C ASN A 579 -3.76 33.42 23.29
N LEU A 580 -3.08 32.49 23.96
CA LEU A 580 -2.32 31.41 23.32
C LEU A 580 -3.22 30.20 23.00
N VAL A 581 -3.99 30.28 21.92
CA VAL A 581 -4.83 29.17 21.47
C VAL A 581 -3.99 28.13 20.74
N ASN A 582 -4.05 26.89 21.20
CA ASN A 582 -3.54 25.76 20.44
C ASN A 582 -4.47 25.49 19.23
N SER A 583 -4.07 25.98 18.06
CA SER A 583 -4.83 25.82 16.82
C SER A 583 -4.75 24.41 16.20
N SER A 584 -3.95 23.50 16.78
CA SER A 584 -3.65 22.20 16.17
C SER A 584 -4.59 21.06 16.59
N GLY A 585 -5.39 21.23 17.65
CA GLY A 585 -6.25 20.15 18.18
C GLY A 585 -5.51 18.98 18.85
N ILE A 586 -4.18 19.01 18.89
CA ILE A 586 -3.30 18.00 19.51
C ILE A 586 -2.89 18.47 20.91
N ASP A 587 -2.76 17.58 21.90
CA ASP A 587 -2.24 17.94 23.22
C ASP A 587 -0.76 18.38 23.16
N LEU A 588 -0.53 19.69 23.03
CA LEU A 588 0.78 20.33 22.93
C LEU A 588 1.10 21.08 24.21
N SER A 589 2.30 20.88 24.73
CA SER A 589 2.79 21.63 25.88
C SER A 589 3.08 23.09 25.48
N ILE A 590 2.64 24.06 26.29
CA ILE A 590 2.84 25.51 26.06
C ILE A 590 4.27 25.88 25.62
N PRO A 591 5.35 25.36 26.24
CA PRO A 591 6.71 25.71 25.83
C PRO A 591 7.09 25.23 24.41
N PHE A 592 6.36 24.28 23.82
CA PHE A 592 6.56 23.82 22.44
C PHE A 592 6.05 24.83 21.40
N TYR A 593 5.06 25.66 21.75
CA TYR A 593 4.44 26.60 20.82
C TYR A 593 4.49 28.07 21.27
N SER A 594 5.12 28.34 22.41
CA SER A 594 5.36 29.71 22.88
C SER A 594 6.28 30.48 21.93
N PRO A 595 5.96 31.74 21.56
CA PRO A 595 6.85 32.59 20.76
C PRO A 595 8.16 32.93 21.49
N LEU A 596 8.23 32.67 22.80
CA LEU A 596 9.43 32.80 23.63
C LEU A 596 10.31 31.54 23.62
N SER A 597 10.01 30.55 22.77
CA SER A 597 10.74 29.29 22.65
C SER A 597 11.41 29.15 21.28
N PHE A 598 12.68 28.76 21.26
CA PHE A 598 13.44 28.48 20.05
C PHE A 598 12.84 27.34 19.23
N LEU A 599 12.07 26.43 19.85
CA LEU A 599 11.36 25.34 19.16
C LEU A 599 10.31 25.82 18.16
N THR A 600 10.03 27.12 18.16
CA THR A 600 9.10 27.77 17.26
C THR A 600 9.82 28.55 16.15
N THR A 601 11.14 28.64 16.22
CA THR A 601 11.98 29.38 15.27
C THR A 601 12.83 28.43 14.43
N ASP A 602 13.32 28.91 13.29
CA ASP A 602 14.30 28.20 12.48
C ASP A 602 15.60 27.89 13.25
N GLN A 603 15.98 28.77 14.20
CA GLN A 603 17.15 28.60 15.07
C GLN A 603 17.07 27.38 15.98
N GLY A 604 15.87 26.96 16.40
CA GLY A 604 15.71 25.73 17.18
C GLY A 604 15.40 24.51 16.31
N ILE A 605 14.59 24.68 15.25
CA ILE A 605 14.20 23.58 14.37
C ILE A 605 15.41 22.95 13.70
N ARG A 606 16.33 23.77 13.20
CA ARG A 606 17.46 23.28 12.42
C ARG A 606 18.45 22.46 13.25
N PRO A 607 18.89 22.91 14.44
CA PRO A 607 19.73 22.09 15.34
C PRO A 607 19.05 20.80 15.79
N VAL A 608 17.75 20.82 16.11
CA VAL A 608 17.01 19.58 16.44
C VAL A 608 17.12 18.59 15.29
N LEU A 609 16.77 19.00 14.07
CA LEU A 609 16.83 18.12 12.91
C LEU A 609 18.27 17.63 12.61
N PHE A 610 19.28 18.46 12.84
CA PHE A 610 20.67 18.02 12.73
C PHE A 610 21.00 16.93 13.75
N ILE A 611 20.74 17.15 15.05
CA ILE A 611 21.08 16.21 16.11
C ILE A 611 20.44 14.85 15.86
N PHE A 612 19.13 14.81 15.57
CA PHE A 612 18.45 13.56 15.30
C PHE A 612 18.95 12.89 14.01
N ASN A 613 19.19 13.65 12.94
CA ASN A 613 19.76 13.07 11.73
C ASN A 613 21.14 12.47 11.99
N ASP A 614 22.05 13.22 12.64
CA ASP A 614 23.43 12.82 12.84
C ASP A 614 23.54 11.56 13.70
N LEU A 615 22.80 11.53 14.81
CA LEU A 615 22.80 10.39 15.73
C LEU A 615 22.17 9.16 15.09
N CYS A 616 21.04 9.31 14.39
CA CYS A 616 20.44 8.20 13.64
C CYS A 616 21.32 7.74 12.48
N PHE A 617 22.10 8.64 11.86
CA PHE A 617 23.01 8.29 10.78
C PHE A 617 24.11 7.36 11.28
N VAL A 618 24.68 7.67 12.45
CA VAL A 618 25.68 6.82 13.11
C VAL A 618 25.06 5.54 13.67
N ALA A 619 23.88 5.63 14.27
CA ALA A 619 23.21 4.49 14.92
C ALA A 619 22.35 3.65 13.98
N ASN A 620 22.36 3.90 12.66
CA ASN A 620 21.41 3.31 11.71
C ASN A 620 21.33 1.78 11.78
N GLU A 621 22.48 1.10 11.78
CA GLU A 621 22.53 -0.37 11.78
C GLU A 621 22.01 -0.95 13.09
N ILE A 622 22.40 -0.33 14.20
CA ILE A 622 22.01 -0.71 15.55
C ILE A 622 20.48 -0.56 15.74
N LEU A 623 19.92 0.53 15.22
CA LEU A 623 18.49 0.81 15.31
C LEU A 623 17.66 -0.03 14.35
N GLY A 624 18.29 -0.75 13.40
CA GLY A 624 17.63 -1.52 12.38
C GLY A 624 16.74 -0.66 11.47
N LEU A 625 17.17 0.56 11.15
CA LEU A 625 16.33 1.49 10.38
C LEU A 625 16.11 1.03 8.93
N LYS A 626 17.09 0.30 8.35
CA LYS A 626 16.98 -0.27 7.00
C LYS A 626 15.92 -1.37 6.95
N GLU A 627 15.77 -2.12 8.04
CA GLU A 627 14.84 -3.25 8.18
C GLU A 627 13.44 -2.80 8.62
N PHE A 628 13.27 -1.54 9.02
CA PHE A 628 11.97 -1.02 9.41
C PHE A 628 11.04 -0.90 8.21
N PHE A 629 9.95 -1.66 8.25
CA PHE A 629 8.89 -1.65 7.25
C PHE A 629 7.52 -1.84 7.92
N VAL A 630 6.51 -1.18 7.37
CA VAL A 630 5.12 -1.32 7.81
C VAL A 630 4.28 -1.67 6.59
N ASP A 631 3.57 -2.80 6.68
CA ASP A 631 2.62 -3.20 5.66
C ASP A 631 1.34 -2.36 5.80
N VAL A 632 1.15 -1.40 4.89
CA VAL A 632 -0.01 -0.53 4.89
C VAL A 632 -0.78 -0.69 3.58
N ASP A 633 -2.10 -0.83 3.70
CA ASP A 633 -3.01 -0.83 2.56
C ASP A 633 -3.29 0.62 2.12
N TYR A 634 -2.51 1.10 1.15
CA TYR A 634 -2.63 2.46 0.62
C TYR A 634 -3.91 2.71 -0.19
N GLU A 635 -4.65 1.67 -0.56
CA GLU A 635 -5.94 1.82 -1.25
C GLU A 635 -7.08 2.03 -0.25
N LYS A 636 -6.93 1.47 0.95
CA LYS A 636 -7.92 1.57 2.03
C LYS A 636 -7.79 2.85 2.85
N TYR A 637 -6.57 3.34 3.06
CA TYR A 637 -6.28 4.42 4.00
C TYR A 637 -5.82 5.69 3.29
N THR A 638 -6.25 6.84 3.79
CA THR A 638 -5.73 8.14 3.39
C THR A 638 -4.26 8.31 3.84
N SER A 639 -3.51 9.22 3.19
CA SER A 639 -2.11 9.49 3.57
C SER A 639 -1.94 9.83 5.06
N ASP A 640 -2.94 10.47 5.68
CA ASP A 640 -2.88 10.83 7.10
C ASP A 640 -3.06 9.61 8.01
N GLU A 641 -4.03 8.74 7.69
CA GLU A 641 -4.24 7.46 8.39
C GLU A 641 -3.03 6.54 8.25
N ILE A 642 -2.40 6.51 7.07
CA ILE A 642 -1.15 5.76 6.84
C ILE A 642 -0.03 6.29 7.74
N ILE A 643 0.17 7.61 7.77
CA ILE A 643 1.19 8.23 8.62
C ILE A 643 0.92 7.87 10.09
N GLU A 644 -0.34 7.87 10.53
CA GLU A 644 -0.70 7.48 11.89
C GLU A 644 -0.38 6.01 12.20
N ILE A 645 -0.70 5.09 11.28
CA ILE A 645 -0.34 3.68 11.39
C ILE A 645 1.19 3.53 11.54
N ILE A 646 1.96 4.22 10.70
CA ILE A 646 3.44 4.12 10.70
C ILE A 646 4.03 4.75 11.97
N VAL A 647 3.52 5.89 12.44
CA VAL A 647 3.95 6.50 13.72
C VAL A 647 3.72 5.53 14.88
N ASN A 648 2.57 4.85 14.91
CA ASN A 648 2.29 3.85 15.95
C ASN A 648 3.23 2.64 15.85
N ALA A 649 3.58 2.20 14.63
CA ALA A 649 4.55 1.13 14.42
C ALA A 649 5.95 1.54 14.91
N PHE A 650 6.40 2.76 14.63
CA PHE A 650 7.65 3.28 15.19
C PHE A 650 7.63 3.32 16.72
N ARG A 651 6.50 3.72 17.34
CA ARG A 651 6.36 3.72 18.80
C ARG A 651 6.39 2.33 19.41
N ALA A 652 5.87 1.33 18.69
CA ALA A 652 5.91 -0.07 19.10
C ALA A 652 7.32 -0.69 18.94
N ASN A 653 8.17 -0.12 18.09
CA ASN A 653 9.58 -0.52 18.00
C ASN A 653 10.37 0.09 19.16
N ASN A 654 10.65 -0.73 20.18
CA ASN A 654 11.35 -0.29 21.40
C ASN A 654 12.71 0.34 21.12
N ASN A 655 13.49 -0.18 20.17
CA ASN A 655 14.84 0.32 19.89
C ASN A 655 14.77 1.78 19.38
N ILE A 656 13.95 2.01 18.36
CA ILE A 656 13.77 3.34 17.76
C ILE A 656 13.09 4.29 18.75
N ASN A 657 11.98 3.87 19.35
CA ASN A 657 11.20 4.73 20.24
C ASN A 657 11.99 5.13 21.49
N ASN A 658 12.69 4.19 22.13
CA ASN A 658 13.50 4.50 23.32
C ASN A 658 14.66 5.44 22.96
N PHE A 659 15.33 5.21 21.83
CA PHE A 659 16.40 6.08 21.36
C PHE A 659 15.94 7.53 21.19
N ILE A 660 14.83 7.72 20.47
CA ILE A 660 14.27 9.06 20.24
C ILE A 660 13.81 9.71 21.55
N ASN A 661 13.23 8.94 22.49
CA ASN A 661 12.77 9.43 23.79
C ASN A 661 13.90 9.83 24.74
N ILE A 662 15.00 9.05 24.79
CA ILE A 662 16.17 9.35 25.62
C ILE A 662 16.81 10.66 25.14
N ILE A 663 17.07 10.77 23.83
CA ILE A 663 17.66 11.99 23.25
C ILE A 663 16.74 13.19 23.52
N SER A 664 15.43 13.05 23.26
CA SER A 664 14.47 14.14 23.51
C SER A 664 14.48 14.59 24.97
N THR A 665 14.51 13.66 25.92
CA THR A 665 14.57 13.96 27.36
C THR A 665 15.84 14.74 27.71
N ILE A 666 17.00 14.25 27.26
CA ILE A 666 18.29 14.92 27.52
C ILE A 666 18.30 16.34 26.96
N LEU A 667 17.88 16.52 25.70
CA LEU A 667 17.87 17.83 25.05
C LEU A 667 16.94 18.82 25.76
N ILE A 668 15.79 18.36 26.26
CA ILE A 668 14.82 19.21 26.96
C ILE A 668 15.28 19.54 28.38
N ASP A 669 15.84 18.58 29.11
CA ASP A 669 16.20 18.76 30.52
C ASP A 669 17.53 19.49 30.72
N LYS A 670 18.42 19.47 29.72
CA LYS A 670 19.78 20.01 29.86
C LYS A 670 20.04 21.29 29.05
N PHE A 671 19.16 21.66 28.12
CA PHE A 671 19.29 22.88 27.32
C PHE A 671 18.14 23.86 27.61
N ASP A 672 18.46 25.16 27.71
CA ASP A 672 17.45 26.20 27.89
C ASP A 672 16.96 26.70 26.52
N TRP A 673 15.76 26.27 26.15
CA TRP A 673 15.15 26.56 24.85
C TRP A 673 14.47 27.94 24.76
N ARG A 674 14.58 28.80 25.78
CA ARG A 674 14.01 30.15 25.75
C ARG A 674 14.77 31.06 24.79
N THR A 675 14.05 31.85 24.01
CA THR A 675 14.63 32.90 23.18
C THR A 675 15.15 34.05 24.05
N PRO A 676 16.05 34.92 23.54
CA PRO A 676 16.48 36.12 24.27
C PRO A 676 15.32 36.99 24.76
N SER A 677 14.22 37.02 24.01
CA SER A 677 13.01 37.77 24.35
C SER A 677 12.28 37.26 25.60
N ALA A 678 12.63 36.07 26.12
CA ALA A 678 12.07 35.56 27.36
C ALA A 678 12.69 36.19 28.62
N PHE A 679 13.81 36.91 28.48
CA PHE A 679 14.61 37.41 29.59
C PHE A 679 14.50 38.93 29.70
N ASP A 680 14.30 39.43 30.93
CA ASP A 680 14.29 40.88 31.20
C ASP A 680 15.70 41.46 31.07
N GLN A 681 15.82 42.60 30.39
CA GLN A 681 17.07 43.32 30.25
C GLN A 681 17.40 44.23 31.44
N ASN A 682 16.42 44.51 32.29
CA ASN A 682 16.59 45.38 33.45
C ASN A 682 17.03 44.60 34.70
N ASP A 683 17.01 43.27 34.68
CA ASP A 683 17.51 42.39 35.73
C ASP A 683 18.88 41.81 35.33
N LEU A 684 19.91 41.99 36.15
CA LEU A 684 21.30 41.63 35.81
C LEU A 684 21.50 40.12 35.53
N ILE A 685 20.78 39.26 36.27
CA ILE A 685 20.90 37.81 36.13
C ILE A 685 20.19 37.35 34.85
N GLN A 686 18.99 37.91 34.59
CA GLN A 686 18.24 37.65 33.37
C GLN A 686 18.95 38.26 32.14
N ASP A 687 19.59 39.42 32.26
CA ASP A 687 20.37 40.07 31.20
C ASP A 687 21.55 39.20 30.79
N THR A 688 22.25 38.60 31.75
CA THR A 688 23.32 37.62 31.49
C THR A 688 22.80 36.41 30.72
N LYS A 689 21.65 35.83 31.13
CA LYS A 689 20.99 34.74 30.40
C LYS A 689 20.58 35.17 28.98
N ARG A 690 20.06 36.39 28.81
CA ARG A 690 19.72 36.97 27.50
C ARG A 690 20.94 37.06 26.59
N GLN A 691 22.05 37.58 27.10
CA GLN A 691 23.31 37.72 26.36
C GLN A 691 23.83 36.35 25.89
N HIS A 692 23.77 35.32 26.75
CA HIS A 692 24.09 33.96 26.35
C HIS A 692 23.16 33.46 25.24
N GLN A 693 21.86 33.69 25.33
CA GLN A 693 20.92 33.25 24.28
C GLN A 693 21.09 34.00 22.95
N ASN A 694 21.62 35.24 22.97
CA ASN A 694 21.88 36.01 21.74
C ASN A 694 22.93 35.36 20.83
N GLN A 695 23.80 34.50 21.35
CA GLN A 695 24.79 33.76 20.54
C GLN A 695 24.14 32.84 19.50
N PHE A 696 22.88 32.46 19.72
CA PHE A 696 22.12 31.60 18.82
C PHE A 696 21.33 32.39 17.77
N ARG A 697 21.49 33.71 17.68
CA ARG A 697 20.86 34.51 16.62
C ARG A 697 21.69 34.51 15.34
N GLY A 698 21.00 34.60 14.20
CA GLY A 698 21.64 34.70 12.89
C GLY A 698 22.17 33.37 12.35
N SER A 699 22.84 33.40 11.21
CA SER A 699 23.24 32.18 10.48
C SER A 699 24.31 31.35 11.21
N GLY A 700 25.13 31.97 12.06
CA GLY A 700 26.10 31.27 12.91
C GLY A 700 25.46 30.51 14.08
N GLY A 701 24.27 30.93 14.51
CA GLY A 701 23.57 30.39 15.67
C GLY A 701 23.23 28.90 15.56
N TYR A 702 22.85 28.44 14.36
CA TYR A 702 22.55 27.01 14.15
C TYR A 702 23.75 26.11 14.45
N ARG A 703 24.96 26.55 14.06
CA ARG A 703 26.19 25.78 14.27
C ARG A 703 26.53 25.73 15.75
N GLU A 704 26.49 26.88 16.42
CA GLU A 704 26.79 26.97 17.85
C GLU A 704 25.81 26.15 18.68
N MET A 705 24.49 26.25 18.41
CA MET A 705 23.49 25.45 19.11
C MET A 705 23.72 23.94 18.87
N ARG A 706 23.97 23.50 17.63
CA ARG A 706 24.30 22.08 17.35
C ARG A 706 25.51 21.60 18.14
N VAL A 707 26.58 22.40 18.22
CA VAL A 707 27.78 22.07 19.01
C VAL A 707 27.46 21.93 20.49
N GLN A 708 26.69 22.86 21.06
CA GLN A 708 26.31 22.78 22.47
C GLN A 708 25.40 21.59 22.78
N LEU A 709 24.43 21.27 21.92
CA LEU A 709 23.59 20.08 22.07
C LEU A 709 24.42 18.79 21.99
N LEU A 710 25.40 18.70 21.08
CA LEU A 710 26.32 17.56 21.03
C LEU A 710 27.18 17.45 22.30
N ARG A 711 27.66 18.57 22.86
CA ARG A 711 28.40 18.55 24.14
C ARG A 711 27.54 18.05 25.29
N ILE A 712 26.27 18.46 25.35
CA ILE A 712 25.31 17.96 26.34
C ILE A 712 25.15 16.44 26.22
N LEU A 713 24.99 15.93 24.99
CA LEU A 713 24.84 14.50 24.73
C LEU A 713 26.13 13.71 25.04
N ALA A 714 27.30 14.27 24.72
CA ALA A 714 28.60 13.69 25.02
C ALA A 714 28.92 13.64 26.52
N ALA A 715 28.24 14.44 27.34
CA ALA A 715 28.32 14.40 28.80
C ALA A 715 27.23 13.51 29.45
N SER A 716 26.37 12.88 28.65
CA SER A 716 25.27 12.04 29.15
C SER A 716 25.77 10.72 29.75
N THR A 717 25.12 10.27 30.81
CA THR A 717 25.30 8.93 31.41
C THR A 717 24.19 7.96 31.02
N GLU A 718 23.24 8.40 30.18
CA GLU A 718 22.12 7.58 29.74
C GLU A 718 22.58 6.45 28.81
N VAL A 719 21.96 5.28 29.00
CA VAL A 719 22.25 4.06 28.25
C VAL A 719 21.01 3.68 27.45
N LEU A 720 21.23 3.38 26.17
CA LEU A 720 20.25 2.79 25.29
C LEU A 720 20.41 1.27 25.31
N ASN A 721 19.35 0.56 25.70
CA ASN A 721 19.32 -0.89 25.65
C ASN A 721 18.67 -1.31 24.31
N VAL A 722 19.46 -1.94 23.44
CA VAL A 722 19.04 -2.44 22.13
C VAL A 722 19.21 -3.96 22.11
N GLY A 723 18.14 -4.69 22.43
CA GLY A 723 18.22 -6.14 22.62
C GLY A 723 19.13 -6.50 23.81
N GLU A 724 20.26 -7.16 23.54
CA GLU A 724 21.28 -7.53 24.53
C GLU A 724 22.48 -6.57 24.56
N ILE A 725 22.45 -5.49 23.78
CA ILE A 725 23.55 -4.53 23.66
C ILE A 725 23.21 -3.23 24.39
N ASP A 726 24.09 -2.82 25.31
CA ASP A 726 24.03 -1.55 26.00
C ASP A 726 24.91 -0.51 25.30
N ILE A 727 24.32 0.60 24.88
CA ILE A 727 25.02 1.66 24.12
C ILE A 727 24.93 2.96 24.88
N GLN A 728 26.07 3.57 25.18
CA GLN A 728 26.10 4.86 25.85
C GLN A 728 25.78 5.97 24.84
N ILE A 729 24.86 6.87 25.19
CA ILE A 729 24.54 8.02 24.33
C ILE A 729 25.77 8.90 24.08
N LYS A 730 26.66 8.99 25.07
CA LYS A 730 27.92 9.72 24.94
C LYS A 730 28.80 9.22 23.80
N ASP A 731 28.84 7.90 23.56
CA ASP A 731 29.75 7.30 22.59
C ASP A 731 29.28 7.64 21.17
N LEU A 732 27.96 7.60 20.93
CA LEU A 732 27.35 8.06 19.67
C LEU A 732 27.59 9.56 19.43
N ALA A 733 27.46 10.39 20.48
CA ALA A 733 27.69 11.83 20.36
C ALA A 733 29.16 12.16 20.05
N VAL A 734 30.11 11.43 20.67
CA VAL A 734 31.56 11.56 20.39
C VAL A 734 31.88 11.10 18.97
N GLU A 735 31.26 10.03 18.48
CA GLU A 735 31.43 9.60 17.09
C GLU A 735 30.92 10.65 16.10
N VAL A 736 29.75 11.26 16.37
CA VAL A 736 29.23 12.38 15.57
C VAL A 736 30.21 13.56 15.57
N GLN A 737 30.74 13.95 16.74
CA GLN A 737 31.73 15.03 16.83
C GLN A 737 32.99 14.73 16.00
N SER A 738 33.50 13.49 16.10
CA SER A 738 34.64 13.02 15.32
C SER A 738 34.39 13.11 13.81
N LYS A 739 33.25 12.60 13.31
CA LYS A 739 32.89 12.67 11.88
C LYS A 739 32.68 14.11 11.38
N LEU A 740 32.28 15.03 12.25
CA LEU A 740 32.13 16.45 11.90
C LEU A 740 33.46 17.22 11.98
N GLY A 741 34.44 16.72 12.73
CA GLY A 741 35.70 17.40 13.03
C GLY A 741 35.52 18.52 14.06
N LEU A 742 34.75 18.25 15.11
CA LEU A 742 34.40 19.19 16.18
C LEU A 742 35.16 18.95 17.48
#